data_AF-A0AAV6Q7S8-F1
#
_entry.id   AF-A0AAV6Q7S8-F1
#
_cell.length_a   1.000
_cell.length_b   1.000
_cell.length_c   1.000
_cell.angle_alpha   90.00
_cell.angle_beta   90.00
_cell.angle_gamma   90.00
#
_symmetry.space_group_name_H-M   'P 1'
#
loop_
_entity.id
_entity.type
_entity.pdbx_description
1 polymer ?
#
loop_
_entity_poly.entity_id
_entity_poly.type
_entity_poly.pdbx_seq_one_letter_code
_entity_poly.pdbx_strand_id
1 'polypeptide(L)'
;MAASPQPVFWLGNETLRVSAALFAENRQRLCKGLKAKDGEQAKSVVVLQGGEQKQRYCTDTDLLFRQESFFHWAFGVTEPDCYGAIDVDSGKSILFVPKLPESYATWMGEIFTKEQFKEKYAVDEVQYTCDIVDVLSNLKPAVLLTLRGQNTDSGSICREASFEGISRFQVNNTRLHPVIVECRLIKTDMELEVLRYTNRISSEAHKMIMQCVKPGQKEYEMESLFQHYCYTKGGMRHTSYTCICGTGHNSSVLHYGHAGAPNDKTISDGDMCLFDLGGEYYCYSSDITCSFPANGKFTPDQKAIYEAVLKSSRTVMAAIKPGVKWTDMHRLADRIHLEELVKIGILNGSVDDMMKVHLGSVFMPHGLGHLLGIDVHDVGGYPEGVERILEPGLKSLRMGRLVQERMVLTVEPGIYFINHLLDQALAEPTQSCFITNQVLARFRGFGGVRIEDDIAVTANGIELLTCVPRTVEEIEAFMADSAKPFYPMESFFHWAFGVTEPDCYGAIDVDPGKSILFVPKLPESYATRMGEFQVNNTVLHPIVVERNFCSLKERNELWDIIDTFCLTWVESTTATHQTSPALDQTTTSSLLTRGLSSSPLKPGVKWTDMTWRSWFTWAPSSCPVDWGHLLAVMCTMLEATLRQIMYTG
;
A
#
# COMPACT_ATOMS: atom_id res chain seq x y z
N MET A 1 24.82 11.39 -33.58
CA MET A 1 23.67 12.07 -32.96
C MET A 1 23.33 11.29 -31.71
N ALA A 2 23.42 11.90 -30.52
CA ALA A 2 22.93 11.25 -29.31
C ALA A 2 21.42 11.05 -29.49
N ALA A 3 20.93 9.83 -29.31
CA ALA A 3 19.49 9.57 -29.37
C ALA A 3 18.80 10.48 -28.36
N SER A 4 17.73 11.18 -28.77
CA SER A 4 16.92 11.97 -27.85
C SER A 4 16.51 11.10 -26.66
N PRO A 5 16.55 11.61 -25.42
CA PRO A 5 16.17 10.84 -24.26
C PRO A 5 14.74 10.31 -24.44
N GLN A 6 14.59 8.98 -24.35
CA GLN A 6 13.28 8.35 -24.47
C GLN A 6 12.38 8.81 -23.32
N PRO A 7 11.09 9.08 -23.58
CA PRO A 7 10.16 9.48 -22.52
C PRO A 7 10.03 8.36 -21.48
N VAL A 8 9.89 8.77 -20.22
CA VAL A 8 9.76 7.86 -19.08
C VAL A 8 8.57 8.27 -18.21
N PHE A 9 7.87 7.29 -17.66
CA PHE A 9 7.06 7.50 -16.47
C PHE A 9 7.98 7.57 -15.25
N TRP A 10 7.81 8.61 -14.43
CA TRP A 10 8.59 8.82 -13.22
C TRP A 10 7.82 9.69 -12.25
N LEU A 11 7.82 9.32 -10.96
CA LEU A 11 7.16 10.07 -9.90
C LEU A 11 8.16 10.85 -9.02
N GLY A 12 9.39 11.06 -9.50
CA GLY A 12 10.45 11.77 -8.78
C GLY A 12 11.18 10.89 -7.76
N ASN A 13 12.00 11.52 -6.92
CA ASN A 13 12.77 10.88 -5.84
C ASN A 13 13.51 9.62 -6.33
N GLU A 14 13.43 8.54 -5.54
CA GLU A 14 14.01 7.22 -5.83
C GLU A 14 13.04 6.29 -6.55
N THR A 15 11.93 6.81 -7.10
CA THR A 15 10.98 5.99 -7.83
C THR A 15 11.54 5.53 -9.18
N LEU A 16 11.13 4.35 -9.64
CA LEU A 16 11.63 3.77 -10.88
C LEU A 16 11.28 4.65 -12.09
N ARG A 17 12.23 4.78 -13.03
CA ARG A 17 11.97 5.40 -14.33
C ARG A 17 11.58 4.31 -15.33
N VAL A 18 10.31 4.28 -15.73
CA VAL A 18 9.80 3.27 -16.67
C VAL A 18 9.75 3.87 -18.07
N SER A 19 10.57 3.34 -18.98
CA SER A 19 10.62 3.86 -20.36
C SER A 19 9.36 3.53 -21.14
N ALA A 20 8.85 4.47 -21.93
CA ALA A 20 7.76 4.21 -22.87
C ALA A 20 8.12 3.14 -23.93
N ALA A 21 9.42 2.86 -24.11
CA ALA A 21 9.92 1.78 -24.96
C ALA A 21 9.39 0.39 -24.53
N LEU A 22 9.06 0.20 -23.24
CA LEU A 22 8.41 -1.01 -22.72
C LEU A 22 7.14 -1.31 -23.53
N PHE A 23 6.26 -0.31 -23.63
CA PHE A 23 4.98 -0.46 -24.31
C PHE A 23 5.17 -0.57 -25.83
N ALA A 24 6.17 0.10 -26.40
CA ALA A 24 6.53 -0.07 -27.81
C ALA A 24 6.97 -1.50 -28.14
N GLU A 25 7.81 -2.12 -27.28
CA GLU A 25 8.20 -3.52 -27.42
C GLU A 25 6.99 -4.45 -27.32
N ASN A 26 6.08 -4.20 -26.37
CA ASN A 26 4.85 -4.97 -26.22
C ASN A 26 3.97 -4.92 -27.48
N ARG A 27 3.77 -3.75 -28.08
CA ARG A 27 3.05 -3.62 -29.36
C ARG A 27 3.72 -4.41 -30.48
N GLN A 28 5.05 -4.34 -30.58
CA GLN A 28 5.81 -5.12 -31.58
C GLN A 28 5.66 -6.62 -31.39
N ARG A 29 5.73 -7.11 -30.14
CA ARG A 29 5.52 -8.52 -29.78
C ARG A 29 4.10 -8.97 -30.13
N LEU A 30 3.09 -8.14 -29.87
CA LEU A 30 1.71 -8.41 -30.25
C LEU A 30 1.54 -8.53 -31.77
N CYS A 31 2.07 -7.57 -32.55
CA CYS A 31 2.03 -7.64 -34.02
C CYS A 31 2.72 -8.91 -34.54
N LYS A 32 3.87 -9.29 -33.97
CA LYS A 32 4.57 -10.53 -34.32
C LYS A 32 3.73 -11.77 -34.00
N GLY A 33 3.10 -11.79 -32.83
CA GLY A 33 2.22 -12.89 -32.40
C GLY A 33 1.00 -13.05 -33.32
N LEU A 34 0.37 -11.94 -33.72
CA LEU A 34 -0.77 -11.94 -34.65
C LEU A 34 -0.37 -12.44 -36.04
N LYS A 35 0.74 -11.95 -36.59
CA LYS A 35 1.27 -12.39 -37.90
C LYS A 35 1.68 -13.86 -37.93
N ALA A 36 2.05 -14.43 -36.79
CA ALA A 36 2.42 -15.85 -36.69
C ALA A 36 1.19 -16.78 -36.65
N LYS A 37 -0.03 -16.26 -36.46
CA LYS A 37 -1.26 -17.07 -36.47
C LYS A 37 -1.79 -17.23 -37.90
N ASP A 38 -2.17 -18.45 -38.23
CA ASP A 38 -2.78 -18.77 -39.51
C ASP A 38 -4.05 -17.94 -39.76
N GLY A 39 -4.24 -17.56 -41.03
CA GLY A 39 -5.40 -16.79 -41.48
C GLY A 39 -5.35 -15.31 -41.13
N GLU A 40 -4.24 -14.76 -40.60
CA GLU A 40 -4.10 -13.30 -40.42
C GLU A 40 -4.28 -12.56 -41.73
N GLN A 41 -5.10 -11.51 -41.71
CA GLN A 41 -5.40 -10.72 -42.89
C GLN A 41 -4.43 -9.55 -42.95
N ALA A 42 -3.88 -9.28 -44.14
CA ALA A 42 -3.14 -8.05 -44.36
C ALA A 42 -4.06 -6.84 -44.06
N LYS A 43 -3.49 -5.78 -43.51
CA LYS A 43 -4.21 -4.57 -43.07
C LYS A 43 -5.23 -4.80 -41.96
N SER A 44 -4.98 -5.76 -41.07
CA SER A 44 -5.66 -5.83 -39.78
C SER A 44 -5.21 -4.69 -38.87
N VAL A 45 -6.14 -4.11 -38.12
CA VAL A 45 -5.84 -3.06 -37.12
C VAL A 45 -6.39 -3.51 -35.77
N VAL A 46 -5.52 -3.63 -34.77
CA VAL A 46 -5.94 -3.82 -33.37
C VAL A 46 -6.61 -2.53 -32.89
N VAL A 47 -7.75 -2.63 -32.21
CA VAL A 47 -8.42 -1.51 -31.57
C VAL A 47 -8.74 -1.87 -30.12
N LEU A 48 -8.19 -1.10 -29.19
CA LEU A 48 -8.42 -1.22 -27.76
C LEU A 48 -9.08 0.06 -27.23
N GLN A 49 -10.02 -0.10 -26.31
CA GLN A 49 -10.65 0.99 -25.56
C GLN A 49 -10.09 0.99 -24.15
N GLY A 50 -9.60 2.14 -23.70
CA GLY A 50 -9.13 2.33 -22.33
C GLY A 50 -10.27 2.30 -21.31
N GLY A 51 -9.89 2.39 -20.04
CA GLY A 51 -10.79 2.61 -18.93
C GLY A 51 -11.42 4.00 -19.00
N GLU A 52 -12.59 4.12 -18.39
CA GLU A 52 -13.35 5.37 -18.31
C GLU A 52 -13.39 5.87 -16.87
N GLN A 53 -13.43 7.18 -16.67
CA GLN A 53 -13.60 7.77 -15.34
C GLN A 53 -14.96 7.37 -14.76
N LYS A 54 -15.00 7.01 -13.47
CA LYS A 54 -16.22 6.55 -12.80
C LYS A 54 -16.45 7.29 -11.50
N GLN A 55 -17.72 7.43 -11.13
CA GLN A 55 -18.15 8.00 -9.86
C GLN A 55 -18.73 6.93 -8.93
N ARG A 56 -18.84 7.26 -7.66
CA ARG A 56 -19.55 6.43 -6.67
C ARG A 56 -21.05 6.48 -6.94
N TYR A 57 -21.57 5.43 -7.55
CA TYR A 57 -23.00 5.30 -7.87
C TYR A 57 -23.52 6.49 -8.69
N CYS A 58 -24.42 7.29 -8.14
CA CYS A 58 -25.03 8.46 -8.80
C CYS A 58 -24.50 9.81 -8.28
N THR A 59 -23.43 9.82 -7.47
CA THR A 59 -22.84 11.06 -6.96
C THR A 59 -21.77 11.62 -7.90
N ASP A 60 -21.19 12.76 -7.53
CA ASP A 60 -20.05 13.41 -8.20
C ASP A 60 -18.69 13.00 -7.61
N THR A 61 -18.68 12.03 -6.69
CA THR A 61 -17.44 11.57 -6.05
C THR A 61 -16.69 10.63 -6.99
N ASP A 62 -15.65 11.13 -7.63
CA ASP A 62 -14.78 10.33 -8.48
C ASP A 62 -14.13 9.17 -7.72
N LEU A 63 -14.10 8.01 -8.36
CA LEU A 63 -13.18 6.93 -8.02
C LEU A 63 -11.83 7.29 -8.62
N LEU A 64 -10.75 7.06 -7.87
CA LEU A 64 -9.41 7.22 -8.41
C LEU A 64 -9.24 6.28 -9.61
N PHE A 65 -8.86 6.84 -10.74
CA PHE A 65 -8.73 6.09 -11.98
C PHE A 65 -7.48 5.19 -11.98
N ARG A 66 -7.69 3.93 -12.34
CA ARG A 66 -6.67 2.94 -12.67
C ARG A 66 -7.01 2.37 -14.05
N GLN A 67 -6.03 2.35 -14.94
CA GLN A 67 -6.22 1.96 -16.34
C GLN A 67 -6.65 0.49 -16.51
N GLU A 68 -7.34 0.18 -17.61
CA GLU A 68 -7.61 -1.20 -18.02
C GLU A 68 -6.28 -1.91 -18.41
N SER A 69 -6.09 -3.14 -17.94
CA SER A 69 -4.79 -3.83 -17.95
C SER A 69 -4.25 -4.12 -19.35
N PHE A 70 -5.08 -4.53 -20.31
CA PHE A 70 -4.63 -4.77 -21.69
C PHE A 70 -4.28 -3.46 -22.42
N PHE A 71 -5.05 -2.40 -22.19
CA PHE A 71 -4.75 -1.06 -22.70
C PHE A 71 -3.45 -0.51 -22.11
N HIS A 72 -3.27 -0.64 -20.80
CA HIS A 72 -2.03 -0.28 -20.13
C HIS A 72 -0.84 -1.05 -20.70
N TRP A 73 -0.94 -2.38 -20.83
CA TRP A 73 0.13 -3.22 -21.38
C TRP A 73 0.61 -2.77 -22.77
N ALA A 74 -0.33 -2.30 -23.61
CA ALA A 74 -0.05 -1.87 -24.97
C ALA A 74 0.43 -0.41 -25.08
N PHE A 75 0.02 0.48 -24.18
CA PHE A 75 0.22 1.93 -24.36
C PHE A 75 0.81 2.69 -23.15
N GLY A 76 0.71 2.17 -21.94
CA GLY A 76 1.16 2.86 -20.73
C GLY A 76 0.37 4.13 -20.37
N VAL A 77 -0.79 4.35 -21.00
CA VAL A 77 -1.55 5.59 -20.87
C VAL A 77 -2.24 5.69 -19.52
N THR A 78 -2.06 6.82 -18.84
CA THR A 78 -2.64 7.09 -17.51
C THR A 78 -3.96 7.85 -17.55
N GLU A 79 -4.29 8.53 -18.65
CA GLU A 79 -5.54 9.27 -18.78
C GLU A 79 -6.73 8.33 -19.06
N PRO A 80 -7.93 8.68 -18.55
CA PRO A 80 -9.16 7.95 -18.87
C PRO A 80 -9.67 8.27 -20.29
N ASP A 81 -10.68 7.52 -20.71
CA ASP A 81 -11.51 7.80 -21.89
C ASP A 81 -10.73 7.82 -23.22
N CYS A 82 -9.59 7.12 -23.27
CA CYS A 82 -8.74 7.01 -24.46
C CYS A 82 -9.05 5.74 -25.27
N TYR A 83 -8.66 5.75 -26.56
CA TYR A 83 -8.59 4.54 -27.40
C TYR A 83 -7.20 4.41 -27.99
N GLY A 84 -6.85 3.22 -28.47
CA GLY A 84 -5.54 2.93 -29.02
C GLY A 84 -5.69 1.96 -30.18
N ALA A 85 -5.05 2.28 -31.29
CA ALA A 85 -5.00 1.43 -32.46
C ALA A 85 -3.57 1.04 -32.83
N ILE A 86 -3.40 -0.17 -33.36
CA ILE A 86 -2.11 -0.68 -33.83
C ILE A 86 -2.32 -1.33 -35.19
N ASP A 87 -1.70 -0.77 -36.23
CA ASP A 87 -1.66 -1.40 -37.54
C ASP A 87 -0.75 -2.64 -37.46
N VAL A 88 -1.30 -3.83 -37.72
CA VAL A 88 -0.57 -5.09 -37.50
C VAL A 88 0.63 -5.19 -38.44
N ASP A 89 0.49 -4.75 -39.69
CA ASP A 89 1.51 -4.89 -40.73
C ASP A 89 2.74 -4.02 -40.47
N SER A 90 2.55 -2.73 -40.20
CA SER A 90 3.63 -1.77 -39.96
C SER A 90 4.06 -1.67 -38.50
N GLY A 91 3.19 -2.07 -37.56
CA GLY A 91 3.38 -1.82 -36.13
C GLY A 91 3.06 -0.38 -35.71
N LYS A 92 2.55 0.46 -36.63
CA LYS A 92 2.23 1.86 -36.37
C LYS A 92 1.16 1.97 -35.27
N SER A 93 1.46 2.73 -34.22
CA SER A 93 0.53 2.98 -33.11
C SER A 93 -0.14 4.36 -33.19
N ILE A 94 -1.43 4.39 -32.93
CA ILE A 94 -2.25 5.61 -32.90
C ILE A 94 -2.95 5.68 -31.55
N LEU A 95 -2.76 6.76 -30.82
CA LEU A 95 -3.49 7.04 -29.58
C LEU A 95 -4.63 8.04 -29.87
N PHE A 96 -5.82 7.76 -29.35
CA PHE A 96 -6.96 8.67 -29.41
C PHE A 96 -7.24 9.21 -28.02
N VAL A 97 -7.10 10.52 -27.84
CA VAL A 97 -7.30 11.21 -26.56
C VAL A 97 -8.59 12.04 -26.57
N PRO A 98 -9.26 12.26 -25.43
CA PRO A 98 -10.44 13.12 -25.37
C PRO A 98 -10.13 14.54 -25.85
N LYS A 99 -11.04 15.12 -26.64
CA LYS A 99 -11.01 16.56 -26.93
C LYS A 99 -11.65 17.32 -25.77
N LEU A 100 -10.82 17.87 -24.90
CA LEU A 100 -11.26 18.49 -23.65
C LEU A 100 -11.80 19.92 -23.88
N PRO A 101 -12.84 20.34 -23.13
CA PRO A 101 -13.34 21.71 -23.18
C PRO A 101 -12.40 22.68 -22.46
N GLU A 102 -12.49 23.98 -22.77
CA GLU A 102 -11.67 25.03 -22.12
C GLU A 102 -11.80 25.03 -20.59
N SER A 103 -12.97 24.69 -20.05
CA SER A 103 -13.20 24.61 -18.60
C SER A 103 -12.28 23.60 -17.91
N TYR A 104 -11.78 22.58 -18.62
CA TYR A 104 -10.83 21.61 -18.06
C TYR A 104 -9.57 22.29 -17.51
N ALA A 105 -9.09 23.35 -18.18
CA ALA A 105 -7.95 24.17 -17.74
C ALA A 105 -8.17 24.79 -16.36
N THR A 106 -9.41 25.12 -16.02
CA THR A 106 -9.77 25.70 -14.73
C THR A 106 -9.85 24.65 -13.61
N TRP A 107 -10.40 23.46 -13.92
CA TRP A 107 -10.77 22.47 -12.89
C TRP A 107 -9.76 21.34 -12.71
N MET A 108 -9.18 20.85 -13.79
CA MET A 108 -8.45 19.58 -13.82
C MET A 108 -6.96 19.75 -14.13
N GLY A 109 -6.59 20.84 -14.82
CA GLY A 109 -5.20 21.16 -15.14
C GLY A 109 -4.97 21.47 -16.62
N GLU A 110 -3.71 21.55 -17.02
CA GLU A 110 -3.31 21.91 -18.39
C GLU A 110 -3.96 21.01 -19.46
N ILE A 111 -4.46 21.62 -20.53
CA ILE A 111 -4.97 20.90 -21.70
C ILE A 111 -3.80 20.58 -22.62
N PHE A 112 -3.34 19.33 -22.60
CA PHE A 112 -2.23 18.88 -23.42
C PHE A 112 -2.59 18.84 -24.91
N THR A 113 -1.64 19.24 -25.74
CA THR A 113 -1.68 19.10 -27.20
C THR A 113 -1.46 17.65 -27.63
N LYS A 114 -1.85 17.32 -28.87
CA LYS A 114 -1.62 15.98 -29.45
C LYS A 114 -0.12 15.66 -29.52
N GLU A 115 0.71 16.65 -29.80
CA GLU A 115 2.16 16.53 -29.85
C GLU A 115 2.76 16.22 -28.47
N GLN A 116 2.26 16.86 -27.40
CA GLN A 116 2.69 16.53 -26.02
C GLN A 116 2.35 15.08 -25.64
N PHE A 117 1.15 14.58 -25.98
CA PHE A 117 0.81 13.17 -25.78
C PHE A 117 1.67 12.22 -26.61
N LYS A 118 1.97 12.62 -27.85
CA LYS A 118 2.81 11.84 -28.76
C LYS A 118 4.21 11.66 -28.18
N GLU A 119 4.80 12.75 -27.68
CA GLU A 119 6.09 12.74 -27.01
C GLU A 119 6.03 11.95 -25.69
N LYS A 120 5.00 12.16 -24.86
CA LYS A 120 4.82 11.47 -23.57
C LYS A 120 4.78 9.94 -23.71
N TYR A 121 4.05 9.42 -24.71
CA TYR A 121 3.79 7.99 -24.86
C TYR A 121 4.61 7.30 -25.94
N ALA A 122 5.48 8.03 -26.64
CA ALA A 122 6.27 7.51 -27.76
C ALA A 122 5.42 6.69 -28.76
N VAL A 123 4.26 7.23 -29.14
CA VAL A 123 3.38 6.67 -30.16
C VAL A 123 3.60 7.35 -31.51
N ASP A 124 3.26 6.70 -32.62
CA ASP A 124 3.52 7.25 -33.95
C ASP A 124 2.58 8.40 -34.30
N GLU A 125 1.35 8.36 -33.79
CA GLU A 125 0.29 9.33 -34.07
C GLU A 125 -0.65 9.52 -32.87
N VAL A 126 -1.15 10.75 -32.71
CA VAL A 126 -2.20 11.07 -31.74
C VAL A 126 -3.34 11.80 -32.44
N GLN A 127 -4.57 11.38 -32.18
CA GLN A 127 -5.81 11.99 -32.69
C GLN A 127 -6.82 12.17 -31.55
N TYR A 128 -7.95 12.84 -31.83
CA TYR A 128 -9.02 12.94 -30.84
C TYR A 128 -9.98 11.75 -30.93
N THR A 129 -10.58 11.37 -29.82
CA THR A 129 -11.58 10.27 -29.77
C THR A 129 -12.78 10.52 -30.67
N CYS A 130 -13.20 11.77 -30.86
CA CYS A 130 -14.28 12.12 -31.79
C CYS A 130 -13.94 11.86 -33.27
N ASP A 131 -12.66 11.74 -33.61
CA ASP A 131 -12.19 11.57 -34.99
C ASP A 131 -11.87 10.09 -35.32
N ILE A 132 -12.09 9.17 -34.37
CA ILE A 132 -11.66 7.76 -34.49
C ILE A 132 -12.21 7.06 -35.74
N VAL A 133 -13.49 7.26 -36.05
CA VAL A 133 -14.15 6.64 -37.21
C VAL A 133 -13.53 7.09 -38.53
N ASP A 134 -13.19 8.38 -38.66
CA ASP A 134 -12.64 8.95 -39.88
C ASP A 134 -11.17 8.55 -40.05
N VAL A 135 -10.39 8.57 -38.97
CA VAL A 135 -8.99 8.13 -38.96
C VAL A 135 -8.89 6.66 -39.35
N LEU A 136 -9.68 5.77 -38.73
CA LEU A 136 -9.69 4.35 -39.06
C LEU A 136 -10.20 4.09 -40.48
N SER A 137 -11.19 4.86 -40.96
CA SER A 137 -11.68 4.74 -42.35
C SER A 137 -10.58 5.08 -43.36
N ASN A 138 -9.74 6.07 -43.06
CA ASN A 138 -8.63 6.48 -43.91
C ASN A 138 -7.50 5.44 -43.99
N LEU A 139 -7.31 4.62 -42.94
CA LEU A 139 -6.38 3.48 -42.98
C LEU A 139 -6.86 2.36 -43.92
N LYS A 140 -8.16 2.31 -44.23
CA LYS A 140 -8.80 1.26 -45.05
C LYS A 140 -8.46 -0.15 -44.54
N PRO A 141 -8.70 -0.45 -43.24
CA PRO A 141 -8.39 -1.74 -42.67
C PRO A 141 -9.26 -2.82 -43.33
N ALA A 142 -8.69 -4.01 -43.49
CA ALA A 142 -9.47 -5.18 -43.90
C ALA A 142 -10.41 -5.62 -42.77
N VAL A 143 -9.90 -5.59 -41.52
CA VAL A 143 -10.63 -5.97 -40.31
C VAL A 143 -10.10 -5.23 -39.10
N LEU A 144 -10.98 -4.88 -38.17
CA LEU A 144 -10.61 -4.42 -36.83
C LEU A 144 -10.55 -5.62 -35.88
N LEU A 145 -9.43 -5.79 -35.18
CA LEU A 145 -9.26 -6.80 -34.16
C LEU A 145 -9.56 -6.19 -32.79
N THR A 146 -10.65 -6.62 -32.16
CA THR A 146 -11.11 -6.11 -30.87
C THR A 146 -10.94 -7.15 -29.77
N LEU A 147 -10.83 -6.68 -28.52
CA LEU A 147 -10.57 -7.54 -27.37
C LEU A 147 -11.86 -8.12 -26.81
N ARG A 148 -12.09 -9.42 -26.97
CA ARG A 148 -13.15 -10.15 -26.27
C ARG A 148 -12.69 -11.55 -25.89
N GLY A 149 -12.81 -11.89 -24.62
CA GLY A 149 -12.48 -13.20 -24.09
C GLY A 149 -12.84 -13.31 -22.62
N GLN A 150 -12.87 -14.52 -22.09
CA GLN A 150 -13.20 -14.75 -20.69
C GLN A 150 -11.93 -14.74 -19.84
N ASN A 151 -11.91 -13.93 -18.78
CA ASN A 151 -10.92 -14.08 -17.72
C ASN A 151 -11.25 -15.34 -16.90
N THR A 152 -10.25 -16.21 -16.72
CA THR A 152 -10.43 -17.56 -16.16
C THR A 152 -10.55 -17.61 -14.64
N ASP A 153 -10.31 -16.49 -13.96
CA ASP A 153 -10.42 -16.35 -12.51
C ASP A 153 -11.73 -15.69 -12.10
N SER A 154 -12.12 -14.60 -12.77
CA SER A 154 -13.36 -13.88 -12.49
C SER A 154 -14.57 -14.42 -13.25
N GLY A 155 -14.36 -15.20 -14.31
CA GLY A 155 -15.40 -15.61 -15.24
C GLY A 155 -15.97 -14.47 -16.10
N SER A 156 -15.47 -13.25 -15.93
CA SER A 156 -15.95 -12.05 -16.65
C SER A 156 -15.47 -12.04 -18.10
N ILE A 157 -16.30 -11.48 -18.98
CA ILE A 157 -15.92 -11.25 -20.38
C ILE A 157 -15.27 -9.87 -20.51
N CYS A 158 -14.08 -9.80 -21.09
CA CYS A 158 -13.41 -8.54 -21.42
C CYS A 158 -14.33 -7.66 -22.28
N ARG A 159 -14.44 -6.38 -21.91
CA ARG A 159 -15.25 -5.40 -22.64
C ARG A 159 -14.62 -5.13 -24.01
N GLU A 160 -15.36 -5.44 -25.06
CA GLU A 160 -14.95 -5.15 -26.43
C GLU A 160 -14.98 -3.64 -26.70
N ALA A 161 -13.98 -3.13 -27.42
CA ALA A 161 -13.94 -1.73 -27.83
C ALA A 161 -15.15 -1.40 -28.72
N SER A 162 -15.81 -0.28 -28.44
CA SER A 162 -16.95 0.21 -29.23
C SER A 162 -16.89 1.72 -29.36
N PHE A 163 -17.22 2.24 -30.55
CA PHE A 163 -17.30 3.67 -30.82
C PHE A 163 -18.35 3.96 -31.88
N GLU A 164 -18.84 5.20 -31.94
CA GLU A 164 -19.83 5.59 -32.94
C GLU A 164 -19.28 5.37 -34.37
N GLY A 165 -20.01 4.60 -35.18
CA GLY A 165 -19.61 4.26 -36.54
C GLY A 165 -18.76 2.99 -36.68
N ILE A 166 -18.45 2.27 -35.60
CA ILE A 166 -17.71 0.99 -35.67
C ILE A 166 -18.41 -0.06 -36.56
N SER A 167 -19.73 -0.01 -36.68
CA SER A 167 -20.53 -0.90 -37.54
C SER A 167 -20.24 -0.78 -39.04
N ARG A 168 -19.50 0.25 -39.46
CA ARG A 168 -19.02 0.41 -40.85
C ARG A 168 -17.83 -0.49 -41.18
N PHE A 169 -17.19 -1.08 -40.17
CA PHE A 169 -16.02 -1.92 -40.31
C PHE A 169 -16.37 -3.39 -40.15
N GLN A 170 -15.56 -4.26 -40.76
CA GLN A 170 -15.53 -5.66 -40.35
C GLN A 170 -14.79 -5.75 -39.02
N VAL A 171 -15.37 -6.45 -38.05
CA VAL A 171 -14.80 -6.62 -36.71
C VAL A 171 -14.61 -8.11 -36.42
N ASN A 172 -13.45 -8.46 -35.90
CA ASN A 172 -13.16 -9.77 -35.34
C ASN A 172 -12.75 -9.63 -33.87
N ASN A 173 -13.51 -10.26 -32.99
CA ASN A 173 -13.32 -10.15 -31.55
C ASN A 173 -12.76 -11.42 -30.90
N THR A 174 -12.46 -12.46 -31.68
CA THR A 174 -12.01 -13.77 -31.16
C THR A 174 -10.50 -13.96 -31.25
N ARG A 175 -9.83 -13.28 -32.18
CA ARG A 175 -8.40 -13.50 -32.45
C ARG A 175 -7.46 -12.79 -31.50
N LEU A 176 -7.81 -11.56 -31.09
CA LEU A 176 -6.90 -10.71 -30.34
C LEU A 176 -6.62 -11.28 -28.95
N HIS A 177 -7.66 -11.65 -28.22
CA HIS A 177 -7.58 -12.08 -26.82
C HIS A 177 -6.54 -13.20 -26.57
N PRO A 178 -6.60 -14.36 -27.22
CA PRO A 178 -5.62 -15.42 -26.96
C PRO A 178 -4.18 -14.99 -27.28
N VAL A 179 -3.96 -14.11 -28.27
CA VAL A 179 -2.60 -13.67 -28.64
C VAL A 179 -2.04 -12.65 -27.66
N ILE A 180 -2.82 -11.64 -27.27
CA ILE A 180 -2.36 -10.62 -26.32
C ILE A 180 -2.19 -11.20 -24.90
N VAL A 181 -3.01 -12.19 -24.51
CA VAL A 181 -2.85 -12.94 -23.27
C VAL A 181 -1.52 -13.71 -23.23
N GLU A 182 -1.15 -14.42 -24.31
CA GLU A 182 0.15 -15.10 -24.39
C GLU A 182 1.34 -14.12 -24.38
N CYS A 183 1.17 -12.91 -24.91
CA CYS A 183 2.21 -11.88 -24.81
C CYS A 183 2.39 -11.39 -23.37
N ARG A 184 1.29 -11.18 -22.62
CA ARG A 184 1.33 -10.79 -21.19
C ARG A 184 1.87 -11.90 -20.28
N LEU A 185 1.68 -13.15 -20.64
CA LEU A 185 2.18 -14.31 -19.89
C LEU A 185 3.71 -14.26 -19.71
N ILE A 186 4.43 -13.86 -20.76
CA ILE A 186 5.89 -13.88 -20.86
C ILE A 186 6.40 -12.44 -20.72
N LYS A 187 7.05 -12.11 -19.59
CA LYS A 187 7.46 -10.73 -19.29
C LYS A 187 8.72 -10.35 -20.07
N THR A 188 8.81 -9.14 -20.62
CA THR A 188 10.04 -8.54 -21.17
C THR A 188 11.01 -8.15 -20.06
N ASP A 189 12.26 -7.83 -20.39
CA ASP A 189 13.24 -7.40 -19.38
C ASP A 189 12.82 -6.07 -18.75
N MET A 190 12.22 -5.18 -19.56
CA MET A 190 11.66 -3.92 -19.07
C MET A 190 10.48 -4.15 -18.11
N GLU A 191 9.60 -5.12 -18.36
CA GLU A 191 8.53 -5.50 -17.42
C GLU A 191 9.10 -6.09 -16.13
N LEU A 192 10.13 -6.94 -16.21
CA LEU A 192 10.78 -7.52 -15.04
C LEU A 192 11.45 -6.46 -14.15
N GLU A 193 12.02 -5.39 -14.72
CA GLU A 193 12.55 -4.28 -13.93
C GLU A 193 11.46 -3.59 -13.09
N VAL A 194 10.25 -3.43 -13.63
CA VAL A 194 9.13 -2.87 -12.85
C VAL A 194 8.71 -3.83 -11.75
N LEU A 195 8.64 -5.13 -12.02
CA LEU A 195 8.26 -6.15 -11.04
C LEU A 195 9.31 -6.34 -9.93
N ARG A 196 10.60 -6.18 -10.24
CA ARG A 196 11.68 -6.11 -9.24
C ARG A 196 11.49 -4.89 -8.33
N TYR A 197 11.15 -3.75 -8.90
CA TYR A 197 10.89 -2.54 -8.14
C TYR A 197 9.66 -2.68 -7.25
N THR A 198 8.55 -3.24 -7.76
CA THR A 198 7.34 -3.43 -6.96
C THR A 198 7.61 -4.35 -5.76
N ASN A 199 8.31 -5.45 -6.00
CA ASN A 199 8.74 -6.38 -4.97
C ASN A 199 9.66 -5.74 -3.93
N ARG A 200 10.63 -4.92 -4.37
CA ARG A 200 11.55 -4.24 -3.46
C ARG A 200 10.80 -3.35 -2.47
N ILE A 201 9.95 -2.46 -2.99
CA ILE A 201 9.18 -1.53 -2.14
C ILE A 201 8.21 -2.28 -1.22
N SER A 202 7.45 -3.24 -1.74
CA SER A 202 6.52 -4.03 -0.93
C SER A 202 7.25 -4.84 0.14
N SER A 203 8.43 -5.39 -0.18
CA SER A 203 9.29 -6.09 0.80
C SER A 203 9.80 -5.15 1.90
N GLU A 204 10.22 -3.94 1.54
CA GLU A 204 10.61 -2.90 2.51
C GLU A 204 9.44 -2.47 3.40
N ALA A 205 8.23 -2.38 2.85
CA ALA A 205 7.01 -2.08 3.61
C ALA A 205 6.63 -3.22 4.58
N HIS A 206 6.73 -4.49 4.17
CA HIS A 206 6.55 -5.65 5.05
C HIS A 206 7.54 -5.67 6.21
N LYS A 207 8.82 -5.37 5.94
CA LYS A 207 9.85 -5.20 6.96
C LYS A 207 9.47 -4.11 7.96
N MET A 208 8.99 -2.98 7.46
CA MET A 208 8.55 -1.90 8.32
C MET A 208 7.39 -2.34 9.24
N ILE A 209 6.42 -3.09 8.73
CA ILE A 209 5.36 -3.63 9.58
C ILE A 209 5.90 -4.55 10.68
N MET A 210 6.80 -5.48 10.35
CA MET A 210 7.42 -6.38 11.33
C MET A 210 8.14 -5.63 12.47
N GLN A 211 8.72 -4.46 12.21
CA GLN A 211 9.35 -3.62 13.23
C GLN A 211 8.36 -2.80 14.06
N CYS A 212 7.18 -2.49 13.52
CA CYS A 212 6.22 -1.60 14.16
C CYS A 212 5.09 -2.32 14.92
N VAL A 213 4.74 -3.53 14.49
CA VAL A 213 3.61 -4.28 15.02
C VAL A 213 3.78 -4.57 16.51
N LYS A 214 2.73 -4.29 17.30
CA LYS A 214 2.67 -4.56 18.73
C LYS A 214 1.28 -5.06 19.14
N PRO A 215 1.20 -5.97 20.12
CA PRO A 215 -0.08 -6.29 20.76
C PRO A 215 -0.79 -5.03 21.26
N GLY A 216 -2.11 -4.98 21.08
CA GLY A 216 -2.97 -3.85 21.42
C GLY A 216 -3.33 -2.95 20.23
N GLN A 217 -2.58 -2.99 19.13
CA GLN A 217 -2.91 -2.29 17.89
C GLN A 217 -4.05 -2.97 17.14
N LYS A 218 -4.62 -2.26 16.16
CA LYS A 218 -5.57 -2.80 15.19
C LYS A 218 -4.86 -3.28 13.93
N GLU A 219 -5.43 -4.31 13.30
CA GLU A 219 -4.95 -4.82 12.02
C GLU A 219 -4.87 -3.73 10.94
N TYR A 220 -5.87 -2.84 10.84
CA TYR A 220 -5.88 -1.74 9.88
C TYR A 220 -4.74 -0.73 10.08
N GLU A 221 -4.13 -0.64 11.27
CA GLU A 221 -2.97 0.24 11.49
C GLU A 221 -1.77 -0.25 10.66
N MET A 222 -1.64 -1.57 10.49
CA MET A 222 -0.58 -2.19 9.68
C MET A 222 -0.88 -2.06 8.18
N GLU A 223 -2.14 -2.19 7.77
CA GLU A 223 -2.60 -1.85 6.41
C GLU A 223 -2.24 -0.40 6.06
N SER A 224 -2.58 0.55 6.94
CA SER A 224 -2.29 1.97 6.75
C SER A 224 -0.79 2.25 6.64
N LEU A 225 0.01 1.63 7.52
CA LEU A 225 1.47 1.74 7.50
C LEU A 225 2.08 1.20 6.19
N PHE A 226 1.60 0.05 5.72
CA PHE A 226 2.01 -0.53 4.43
C PHE A 226 1.75 0.44 3.28
N GLN A 227 0.50 0.90 3.15
CA GLN A 227 0.08 1.81 2.07
C GLN A 227 0.87 3.12 2.12
N HIS A 228 1.10 3.65 3.33
CA HIS A 228 1.88 4.86 3.53
C HIS A 228 3.32 4.69 3.05
N TYR A 229 4.00 3.59 3.41
CA TYR A 229 5.36 3.31 2.95
C TYR A 229 5.40 3.18 1.42
N CYS A 230 4.55 2.31 0.87
CA CYS A 230 4.47 2.05 -0.57
C CYS A 230 4.21 3.33 -1.37
N TYR A 231 3.34 4.21 -0.90
CA TYR A 231 3.05 5.44 -1.62
C TYR A 231 4.17 6.48 -1.44
N THR A 232 4.63 6.75 -0.22
CA THR A 232 5.59 7.84 0.03
C THR A 232 7.01 7.53 -0.43
N LYS A 233 7.46 6.27 -0.32
CA LYS A 233 8.79 5.82 -0.76
C LYS A 233 8.77 5.22 -2.16
N GLY A 234 7.70 4.52 -2.50
CA GLY A 234 7.58 3.81 -3.76
C GLY A 234 6.79 4.51 -4.86
N GLY A 235 6.06 5.59 -4.56
CA GLY A 235 5.14 6.20 -5.53
C GLY A 235 3.95 5.31 -5.89
N MET A 236 3.67 4.27 -5.11
CA MET A 236 2.57 3.33 -5.36
C MET A 236 1.26 3.88 -4.79
N ARG A 237 0.55 4.66 -5.61
CA ARG A 237 -0.72 5.26 -5.20
C ARG A 237 -1.85 4.23 -5.00
N HIS A 238 -1.75 3.09 -5.68
CA HIS A 238 -2.67 1.96 -5.57
C HIS A 238 -1.96 0.78 -4.90
N THR A 239 -2.73 -0.06 -4.22
CA THR A 239 -2.34 -1.44 -3.93
C THR A 239 -2.83 -2.35 -5.04
N SER A 240 -2.18 -3.50 -5.21
CA SER A 240 -2.56 -4.48 -6.23
C SER A 240 -3.90 -5.16 -5.93
N TYR A 241 -4.26 -5.22 -4.64
CA TYR A 241 -5.50 -5.77 -4.10
C TYR A 241 -5.77 -5.17 -2.72
N THR A 242 -6.94 -5.44 -2.15
CA THR A 242 -7.27 -5.04 -0.77
C THR A 242 -6.33 -5.74 0.20
N CYS A 243 -5.68 -4.97 1.06
CA CYS A 243 -4.74 -5.47 2.07
C CYS A 243 -5.40 -6.47 3.02
N ILE A 244 -4.74 -7.60 3.27
CA ILE A 244 -5.23 -8.67 4.13
C ILE A 244 -4.35 -8.71 5.39
N CYS A 245 -4.85 -8.18 6.51
CA CYS A 245 -4.09 -8.09 7.76
C CYS A 245 -4.66 -9.05 8.82
N GLY A 246 -4.66 -10.36 8.58
CA GLY A 246 -5.32 -11.32 9.49
C GLY A 246 -4.48 -11.67 10.72
N THR A 247 -5.04 -11.53 11.93
CA THR A 247 -4.39 -11.95 13.19
C THR A 247 -5.19 -12.98 13.99
N GLY A 248 -4.47 -13.87 14.67
CA GLY A 248 -5.05 -14.99 15.39
C GLY A 248 -5.88 -15.84 14.41
N HIS A 249 -7.11 -16.18 14.78
CA HIS A 249 -7.99 -16.97 13.91
C HIS A 249 -8.30 -16.32 12.54
N ASN A 250 -8.22 -15.00 12.39
CA ASN A 250 -8.44 -14.31 11.09
C ASN A 250 -7.41 -14.72 10.04
N SER A 251 -6.21 -15.15 10.44
CA SER A 251 -5.20 -15.69 9.50
C SER A 251 -5.63 -17.00 8.82
N SER A 252 -6.74 -17.62 9.23
CA SER A 252 -7.37 -18.75 8.50
C SER A 252 -8.41 -18.34 7.45
N VAL A 253 -8.72 -17.04 7.33
CA VAL A 253 -9.65 -16.49 6.35
C VAL A 253 -8.85 -15.94 5.18
N LEU A 254 -8.81 -16.69 4.08
CA LEU A 254 -7.82 -16.49 3.00
C LEU A 254 -7.82 -15.07 2.40
N HIS A 255 -8.99 -14.50 2.13
CA HIS A 255 -9.16 -13.12 1.64
C HIS A 255 -9.86 -12.25 2.70
N TYR A 256 -9.35 -12.26 3.94
CA TYR A 256 -9.74 -11.31 4.98
C TYR A 256 -9.46 -9.85 4.57
N GLY A 257 -9.96 -8.84 5.29
CA GLY A 257 -9.70 -7.43 5.00
C GLY A 257 -10.69 -6.75 4.05
N HIS A 258 -11.55 -7.52 3.38
CA HIS A 258 -12.66 -6.95 2.61
C HIS A 258 -13.68 -6.23 3.52
N ALA A 259 -14.59 -5.46 2.92
CA ALA A 259 -15.55 -4.62 3.67
C ALA A 259 -16.44 -5.35 4.70
N GLY A 260 -16.62 -6.67 4.59
CA GLY A 260 -17.38 -7.48 5.55
C GLY A 260 -16.55 -8.00 6.72
N ALA A 261 -15.22 -7.89 6.64
CA ALA A 261 -14.25 -8.32 7.64
C ALA A 261 -13.01 -7.39 7.58
N PRO A 262 -13.17 -6.10 7.96
CA PRO A 262 -12.39 -4.99 7.40
C PRO A 262 -11.12 -4.68 8.19
N ASN A 263 -10.30 -5.69 8.53
CA ASN A 263 -9.06 -5.51 9.30
C ASN A 263 -9.28 -4.78 10.64
N ASP A 264 -10.34 -5.10 11.38
CA ASP A 264 -10.76 -4.35 12.58
C ASP A 264 -10.50 -5.08 13.90
N LYS A 265 -9.89 -6.28 13.88
CA LYS A 265 -9.54 -7.01 15.10
C LYS A 265 -8.35 -6.34 15.78
N THR A 266 -8.35 -6.40 17.11
CA THR A 266 -7.17 -6.05 17.92
C THR A 266 -6.16 -7.18 17.87
N ILE A 267 -4.92 -6.86 17.54
CA ILE A 267 -3.77 -7.75 17.56
C ILE A 267 -3.48 -8.10 19.02
N SER A 268 -3.56 -9.38 19.39
CA SER A 268 -3.37 -9.83 20.78
C SER A 268 -1.99 -10.45 20.97
N ASP A 269 -1.50 -10.44 22.22
CA ASP A 269 -0.28 -11.19 22.56
C ASP A 269 -0.50 -12.68 22.30
N GLY A 270 0.49 -13.33 21.69
CA GLY A 270 0.40 -14.74 21.28
C GLY A 270 -0.33 -15.01 19.97
N ASP A 271 -0.93 -14.02 19.32
CA ASP A 271 -1.50 -14.20 17.97
C ASP A 271 -0.39 -14.49 16.94
N MET A 272 -0.70 -15.34 15.95
CA MET A 272 -0.01 -15.29 14.66
C MET A 272 -0.61 -14.15 13.82
N CYS A 273 0.25 -13.37 13.20
CA CYS A 273 -0.10 -12.46 12.11
C CYS A 273 0.16 -13.16 10.77
N LEU A 274 -0.76 -13.03 9.83
CA LEU A 274 -0.59 -13.36 8.42
C LEU A 274 -1.01 -12.14 7.63
N PHE A 275 -0.01 -11.41 7.15
CA PHE A 275 -0.20 -10.16 6.41
C PHE A 275 0.16 -10.39 4.95
N ASP A 276 -0.84 -10.31 4.11
CA ASP A 276 -0.78 -10.48 2.67
C ASP A 276 -1.08 -9.12 2.02
N LEU A 277 -0.02 -8.49 1.52
CA LEU A 277 0.01 -7.08 1.12
C LEU A 277 0.94 -6.87 -0.08
N GLY A 278 0.44 -6.16 -1.10
CA GLY A 278 1.18 -5.88 -2.33
C GLY A 278 0.86 -4.51 -2.92
N GLY A 279 1.89 -3.70 -3.17
CA GLY A 279 1.77 -2.41 -3.84
C GLY A 279 1.68 -2.53 -5.36
N GLU A 280 1.14 -1.51 -6.03
CA GLU A 280 1.09 -1.40 -7.49
C GLU A 280 1.87 -0.16 -7.96
N TYR A 281 2.86 -0.34 -8.82
CA TYR A 281 3.60 0.76 -9.45
C TYR A 281 3.32 0.80 -10.94
N TYR A 282 2.74 1.90 -11.40
CA TYR A 282 2.39 2.10 -12.81
C TYR A 282 1.63 0.90 -13.40
N CYS A 283 0.59 0.43 -12.69
CA CYS A 283 -0.21 -0.75 -13.02
C CYS A 283 0.50 -2.12 -12.93
N TYR A 284 1.78 -2.21 -12.57
CA TYR A 284 2.44 -3.50 -12.30
C TYR A 284 2.32 -3.86 -10.82
N SER A 285 1.97 -5.12 -10.57
CA SER A 285 1.67 -5.62 -9.24
C SER A 285 2.89 -6.19 -8.52
N SER A 286 2.70 -6.43 -7.22
CA SER A 286 3.51 -7.33 -6.38
C SER A 286 2.54 -8.03 -5.42
N ASP A 287 2.90 -9.22 -4.95
CA ASP A 287 2.07 -10.03 -4.05
C ASP A 287 2.96 -10.73 -3.02
N ILE A 288 2.86 -10.33 -1.75
CA ILE A 288 3.78 -10.80 -0.71
C ILE A 288 2.98 -11.07 0.56
N THR A 289 3.11 -12.29 1.06
CA THR A 289 2.59 -12.68 2.37
C THR A 289 3.72 -12.92 3.37
N CYS A 290 3.66 -12.25 4.51
CA CYS A 290 4.51 -12.49 5.68
C CYS A 290 3.68 -13.03 6.85
N SER A 291 4.10 -14.16 7.42
CA SER A 291 3.54 -14.68 8.67
C SER A 291 4.56 -14.59 9.81
N PHE A 292 4.14 -14.09 10.97
CA PHE A 292 5.03 -13.87 12.12
C PHE A 292 4.24 -13.77 13.44
N PRO A 293 4.85 -14.03 14.61
CA PRO A 293 4.20 -13.87 15.91
C PRO A 293 4.01 -12.39 16.23
N ALA A 294 2.80 -12.01 16.67
CA ALA A 294 2.45 -10.62 16.97
C ALA A 294 3.37 -9.95 18.03
N ASN A 295 3.94 -10.75 18.93
CA ASN A 295 4.83 -10.31 19.99
C ASN A 295 6.33 -10.53 19.68
N GLY A 296 6.66 -10.92 18.46
CA GLY A 296 8.04 -11.10 18.00
C GLY A 296 8.73 -12.39 18.47
N LYS A 297 8.01 -13.33 19.10
CA LYS A 297 8.57 -14.62 19.55
C LYS A 297 7.67 -15.79 19.20
N PHE A 298 8.20 -16.76 18.45
CA PHE A 298 7.44 -17.94 18.07
C PHE A 298 7.29 -18.88 19.27
N THR A 299 6.08 -19.31 19.56
CA THR A 299 5.85 -20.47 20.43
C THR A 299 6.27 -21.77 19.74
N PRO A 300 6.47 -22.89 20.46
CA PRO A 300 6.81 -24.16 19.84
C PRO A 300 5.81 -24.63 18.77
N ASP A 301 4.51 -24.45 19.00
CA ASP A 301 3.46 -24.81 18.03
C ASP A 301 3.49 -23.88 16.80
N GLN A 302 3.68 -22.56 17.02
CA GLN A 302 3.82 -21.60 15.93
C GLN A 302 5.05 -21.89 15.05
N LYS A 303 6.20 -22.12 15.69
CA LYS A 303 7.45 -22.48 15.01
C LYS A 303 7.27 -23.74 14.16
N ALA A 304 6.66 -24.79 14.72
CA ALA A 304 6.49 -26.05 14.02
C ALA A 304 5.64 -25.91 12.73
N ILE A 305 4.52 -25.19 12.80
CA ILE A 305 3.68 -24.94 11.62
C ILE A 305 4.38 -24.00 10.63
N TYR A 306 5.04 -22.96 11.15
CA TYR A 306 5.77 -22.01 10.32
C TYR A 306 6.89 -22.67 9.51
N GLU A 307 7.74 -23.46 10.16
CA GLU A 307 8.84 -24.18 9.50
C GLU A 307 8.34 -25.23 8.50
N ALA A 308 7.15 -25.83 8.75
CA ALA A 308 6.52 -26.74 7.78
C ALA A 308 6.16 -26.02 6.47
N VAL A 309 5.56 -24.82 6.57
CA VAL A 309 5.25 -23.99 5.41
C VAL A 309 6.53 -23.50 4.73
N LEU A 310 7.53 -23.03 5.50
CA LEU A 310 8.83 -22.60 4.97
C LEU A 310 9.52 -23.71 4.19
N LYS A 311 9.51 -24.95 4.73
CA LYS A 311 10.07 -26.12 4.05
C LYS A 311 9.38 -26.36 2.70
N SER A 312 8.05 -26.29 2.64
CA SER A 312 7.31 -26.45 1.39
C SER A 312 7.64 -25.36 0.37
N SER A 313 7.67 -24.09 0.80
CA SER A 313 8.04 -22.93 -0.03
C SER A 313 9.42 -23.11 -0.65
N ARG A 314 10.45 -23.40 0.16
CA ARG A 314 11.82 -23.59 -0.32
C ARG A 314 11.98 -24.81 -1.23
N THR A 315 11.29 -25.91 -0.92
CA THR A 315 11.37 -27.14 -1.73
C THR A 315 10.69 -26.95 -3.09
N VAL A 316 9.55 -26.27 -3.12
CA VAL A 316 8.87 -25.90 -4.37
C VAL A 316 9.75 -24.97 -5.20
N MET A 317 10.25 -23.86 -4.62
CA MET A 317 11.12 -22.93 -5.34
C MET A 317 12.35 -23.60 -5.96
N ALA A 318 12.97 -24.53 -5.24
CA ALA A 318 14.12 -25.29 -5.74
C ALA A 318 13.78 -26.25 -6.90
N ALA A 319 12.52 -26.68 -7.01
CA ALA A 319 12.06 -27.59 -8.06
C ALA A 319 11.55 -26.86 -9.32
N ILE A 320 11.20 -25.57 -9.22
CA ILE A 320 10.69 -24.79 -10.34
C ILE A 320 11.78 -24.55 -11.38
N LYS A 321 11.47 -24.92 -12.62
CA LYS A 321 12.24 -24.61 -13.84
C LYS A 321 11.33 -24.81 -15.06
N PRO A 322 11.72 -24.33 -16.25
CA PRO A 322 10.96 -24.56 -17.47
C PRO A 322 10.64 -26.06 -17.69
N GLY A 323 9.40 -26.34 -18.09
CA GLY A 323 8.90 -27.68 -18.40
C GLY A 323 8.25 -28.43 -17.22
N VAL A 324 8.34 -27.93 -15.99
CA VAL A 324 7.65 -28.53 -14.83
C VAL A 324 6.14 -28.23 -14.90
N LYS A 325 5.30 -29.19 -14.50
CA LYS A 325 3.85 -28.98 -14.35
C LYS A 325 3.58 -28.23 -13.04
N TRP A 326 2.82 -27.13 -13.10
CA TRP A 326 2.47 -26.38 -11.89
C TRP A 326 1.64 -27.20 -10.90
N THR A 327 0.80 -28.10 -11.41
CA THR A 327 0.00 -29.04 -10.62
C THR A 327 0.87 -30.02 -9.81
N ASP A 328 2.05 -30.39 -10.31
CA ASP A 328 2.98 -31.25 -9.58
C ASP A 328 3.66 -30.48 -8.44
N MET A 329 3.87 -29.17 -8.60
CA MET A 329 4.38 -28.31 -7.51
C MET A 329 3.37 -28.19 -6.37
N HIS A 330 2.07 -28.04 -6.68
CA HIS A 330 1.03 -28.02 -5.65
C HIS A 330 1.01 -29.34 -4.86
N ARG A 331 1.05 -30.48 -5.55
CA ARG A 331 1.13 -31.80 -4.90
C ARG A 331 2.42 -32.00 -4.08
N LEU A 332 3.52 -31.38 -4.51
CA LEU A 332 4.77 -31.37 -3.74
C LEU A 332 4.62 -30.61 -2.43
N ALA A 333 3.97 -29.44 -2.45
CA ALA A 333 3.66 -28.69 -1.24
C ALA A 333 2.72 -29.49 -0.30
N ASP A 334 1.63 -30.05 -0.82
CA ASP A 334 0.71 -30.92 -0.06
C ASP A 334 1.44 -32.05 0.66
N ARG A 335 2.30 -32.78 -0.07
CA ARG A 335 3.08 -33.88 0.49
C ARG A 335 3.96 -33.40 1.65
N ILE A 336 4.66 -32.28 1.48
CA ILE A 336 5.54 -31.73 2.52
C ILE A 336 4.73 -31.31 3.74
N HIS A 337 3.58 -30.65 3.56
CA HIS A 337 2.71 -30.28 4.66
C HIS A 337 2.25 -31.52 5.44
N LEU A 338 1.82 -32.57 4.74
CA LEU A 338 1.39 -33.82 5.39
C LEU A 338 2.54 -34.51 6.14
N GLU A 339 3.75 -34.57 5.55
CA GLU A 339 4.94 -35.11 6.21
C GLU A 339 5.26 -34.36 7.51
N GLU A 340 5.22 -33.03 7.49
CA GLU A 340 5.51 -32.23 8.67
C GLU A 340 4.37 -32.31 9.70
N LEU A 341 3.10 -32.33 9.29
CA LEU A 341 1.96 -32.51 10.19
C LEU A 341 1.96 -33.90 10.85
N VAL A 342 2.51 -34.93 10.20
CA VAL A 342 2.79 -36.24 10.82
C VAL A 342 3.88 -36.12 11.89
N LYS A 343 4.98 -35.40 11.61
CA LYS A 343 6.05 -35.19 12.61
C LYS A 343 5.59 -34.41 13.83
N ILE A 344 4.69 -33.45 13.64
CA ILE A 344 4.07 -32.65 14.71
C ILE A 344 3.07 -33.50 15.53
N GLY A 345 2.60 -34.61 14.96
CA GLY A 345 1.63 -35.52 15.59
C GLY A 345 0.17 -35.13 15.40
N ILE A 346 -0.12 -34.09 14.60
CA ILE A 346 -1.48 -33.72 14.19
C ILE A 346 -2.07 -34.83 13.31
N LEU A 347 -1.23 -35.38 12.44
CA LEU A 347 -1.57 -36.51 11.58
C LEU A 347 -0.79 -37.77 12.00
N ASN A 348 -1.29 -38.93 11.61
CA ASN A 348 -0.62 -40.22 11.81
C ASN A 348 -0.88 -41.14 10.60
N GLY A 349 -0.01 -42.12 10.36
CA GLY A 349 -0.14 -43.07 9.25
C GLY A 349 0.70 -42.75 8.01
N SER A 350 0.29 -43.28 6.85
CA SER A 350 1.02 -43.21 5.58
C SER A 350 0.69 -41.93 4.81
N VAL A 351 1.70 -41.09 4.53
CA VAL A 351 1.53 -39.88 3.70
C VAL A 351 1.04 -40.23 2.29
N ASP A 352 1.48 -41.35 1.72
CA ASP A 352 1.00 -41.78 0.39
C ASP A 352 -0.49 -42.10 0.39
N ASP A 353 -1.05 -42.59 1.49
CA ASP A 353 -2.49 -42.83 1.61
C ASP A 353 -3.25 -41.53 1.87
N MET A 354 -2.68 -40.61 2.66
CA MET A 354 -3.23 -39.25 2.85
C MET A 354 -3.34 -38.47 1.52
N MET A 355 -2.35 -38.61 0.63
CA MET A 355 -2.38 -38.00 -0.70
C MET A 355 -3.53 -38.55 -1.56
N LYS A 356 -3.84 -39.85 -1.48
CA LYS A 356 -4.95 -40.48 -2.25
C LYS A 356 -6.32 -39.97 -1.82
N VAL A 357 -6.48 -39.59 -0.56
CA VAL A 357 -7.72 -39.04 -0.01
C VAL A 357 -7.72 -37.50 0.01
N HIS A 358 -6.76 -36.86 -0.67
CA HIS A 358 -6.63 -35.41 -0.80
C HIS A 358 -6.59 -34.65 0.53
N LEU A 359 -5.97 -35.24 1.56
CA LEU A 359 -5.94 -34.67 2.92
C LEU A 359 -5.19 -33.33 2.98
N GLY A 360 -4.21 -33.11 2.09
CA GLY A 360 -3.50 -31.83 1.98
C GLY A 360 -4.44 -30.64 1.79
N SER A 361 -5.49 -30.81 0.98
CA SER A 361 -6.48 -29.77 0.69
C SER A 361 -7.32 -29.31 1.89
N VAL A 362 -7.34 -30.09 2.97
CA VAL A 362 -7.97 -29.68 4.24
C VAL A 362 -7.16 -28.58 4.92
N PHE A 363 -5.83 -28.62 4.77
CA PHE A 363 -4.89 -27.69 5.37
C PHE A 363 -4.43 -26.60 4.40
N MET A 364 -4.45 -26.84 3.09
CA MET A 364 -4.18 -25.86 2.03
C MET A 364 -5.30 -25.91 0.96
N PRO A 365 -6.44 -25.23 1.17
CA PRO A 365 -7.59 -25.34 0.26
C PRO A 365 -7.49 -24.47 -1.01
N HIS A 366 -6.52 -23.55 -1.06
CA HIS A 366 -6.25 -22.69 -2.20
C HIS A 366 -5.18 -23.28 -3.13
N GLY A 367 -5.00 -22.68 -4.31
CA GLY A 367 -3.91 -23.05 -5.21
C GLY A 367 -2.54 -22.66 -4.64
N LEU A 368 -1.48 -23.37 -5.01
CA LEU A 368 -0.12 -23.08 -4.56
C LEU A 368 0.40 -21.68 -4.97
N GLY A 369 -0.17 -21.13 -6.03
CA GLY A 369 0.21 -19.84 -6.57
C GLY A 369 -0.35 -19.63 -7.97
N HIS A 370 -0.10 -18.45 -8.51
CA HIS A 370 -0.71 -17.95 -9.73
C HIS A 370 0.26 -17.08 -10.54
N LEU A 371 -0.13 -16.77 -11.77
CA LEU A 371 0.61 -15.81 -12.59
C LEU A 371 0.47 -14.41 -11.98
N LEU A 372 1.53 -13.61 -12.09
CA LEU A 372 1.59 -12.22 -11.62
C LEU A 372 2.11 -11.31 -12.73
N GLY A 373 1.58 -10.09 -12.83
CA GLY A 373 2.01 -9.10 -13.82
C GLY A 373 1.35 -7.74 -13.61
N ILE A 374 0.59 -7.29 -14.61
CA ILE A 374 -0.22 -6.06 -14.48
C ILE A 374 -1.44 -6.30 -13.58
N ASP A 375 -1.97 -7.52 -13.56
CA ASP A 375 -2.97 -7.92 -12.59
C ASP A 375 -2.30 -8.83 -11.56
N VAL A 376 -2.76 -8.78 -10.30
CA VAL A 376 -2.26 -9.65 -9.23
C VAL A 376 -2.49 -11.13 -9.56
N HIS A 377 -3.72 -11.47 -9.94
CA HIS A 377 -4.06 -12.71 -10.62
C HIS A 377 -3.99 -12.47 -12.14
N ASP A 378 -2.78 -12.63 -12.70
CA ASP A 378 -2.51 -12.30 -14.10
C ASP A 378 -3.12 -13.30 -15.09
N VAL A 379 -3.33 -12.83 -16.32
CA VAL A 379 -4.04 -13.57 -17.37
C VAL A 379 -3.22 -14.75 -17.91
N GLY A 380 -3.92 -15.74 -18.48
CA GLY A 380 -3.30 -16.80 -19.27
C GLY A 380 -3.05 -18.11 -18.52
N GLY A 381 -3.63 -18.29 -17.33
CA GLY A 381 -3.49 -19.53 -16.55
C GLY A 381 -4.15 -20.77 -17.19
N TYR A 382 -5.26 -20.58 -17.91
CA TYR A 382 -6.02 -21.64 -18.60
C TYR A 382 -6.37 -21.22 -20.04
N PRO A 383 -5.41 -21.28 -20.97
CA PRO A 383 -5.71 -21.11 -22.40
C PRO A 383 -6.54 -22.29 -22.92
N GLU A 384 -7.06 -22.17 -24.13
CA GLU A 384 -7.75 -23.27 -24.82
C GLU A 384 -6.88 -24.54 -24.85
N GLY A 385 -7.48 -25.69 -24.51
CA GLY A 385 -6.80 -26.98 -24.42
C GLY A 385 -6.13 -27.28 -23.08
N VAL A 386 -6.14 -26.35 -22.12
CA VAL A 386 -5.65 -26.57 -20.75
C VAL A 386 -6.86 -26.60 -19.81
N GLU A 387 -7.16 -27.78 -19.29
CA GLU A 387 -8.30 -27.99 -18.41
C GLU A 387 -7.95 -27.87 -16.92
N ARG A 388 -8.91 -27.39 -16.14
CA ARG A 388 -8.82 -27.31 -14.69
C ARG A 388 -9.03 -28.70 -14.07
N ILE A 389 -8.11 -29.12 -13.20
CA ILE A 389 -8.24 -30.38 -12.46
C ILE A 389 -9.28 -30.18 -11.36
N LEU A 390 -10.31 -31.03 -11.32
CA LEU A 390 -11.44 -30.91 -10.38
C LEU A 390 -11.23 -31.68 -9.05
N GLU A 391 -9.98 -31.89 -8.65
CA GLU A 391 -9.61 -32.47 -7.35
C GLU A 391 -9.60 -31.37 -6.26
N PRO A 392 -9.86 -31.70 -4.98
CA PRO A 392 -9.69 -30.78 -3.87
C PRO A 392 -8.28 -30.15 -3.84
N GLY A 393 -8.18 -28.86 -3.49
CA GLY A 393 -6.94 -28.07 -3.61
C GLY A 393 -6.67 -27.65 -5.07
N LEU A 394 -6.40 -28.62 -5.95
CA LEU A 394 -6.03 -28.37 -7.35
C LEU A 394 -7.07 -27.60 -8.16
N LYS A 395 -8.37 -27.77 -7.87
CA LYS A 395 -9.44 -26.98 -8.51
C LYS A 395 -9.29 -25.47 -8.29
N SER A 396 -8.61 -25.07 -7.22
CA SER A 396 -8.36 -23.67 -6.86
C SER A 396 -7.08 -23.11 -7.51
N LEU A 397 -6.25 -23.93 -8.20
CA LEU A 397 -5.08 -23.43 -8.92
C LEU A 397 -5.47 -22.45 -10.02
N ARG A 398 -4.78 -21.32 -10.12
CA ARG A 398 -5.04 -20.34 -11.18
C ARG A 398 -4.23 -20.58 -12.45
N MET A 399 -3.38 -21.61 -12.48
CA MET A 399 -2.60 -22.01 -13.64
C MET A 399 -2.57 -23.53 -13.80
N GLY A 400 -2.97 -24.02 -14.98
CA GLY A 400 -2.94 -25.45 -15.35
C GLY A 400 -1.78 -25.84 -16.27
N ARG A 401 -0.81 -24.95 -16.48
CA ARG A 401 0.20 -25.05 -17.56
C ARG A 401 1.49 -25.71 -17.11
N LEU A 402 2.36 -25.96 -18.09
CA LEU A 402 3.79 -26.10 -17.86
C LEU A 402 4.38 -24.72 -17.57
N VAL A 403 5.30 -24.69 -16.62
CA VAL A 403 6.12 -23.52 -16.33
C VAL A 403 7.02 -23.23 -17.53
N GLN A 404 7.10 -21.97 -17.94
CA GLN A 404 7.95 -21.50 -19.04
C GLN A 404 8.86 -20.38 -18.55
N GLU A 405 10.00 -20.22 -19.21
CA GLU A 405 10.90 -19.11 -18.96
C GLU A 405 10.16 -17.77 -19.08
N ARG A 406 10.49 -16.82 -18.20
CA ARG A 406 9.92 -15.47 -18.10
C ARG A 406 8.44 -15.41 -17.70
N MET A 407 7.83 -16.52 -17.30
CA MET A 407 6.63 -16.45 -16.45
C MET A 407 7.02 -15.84 -15.11
N VAL A 408 6.12 -15.03 -14.56
CA VAL A 408 6.22 -14.54 -13.17
C VAL A 408 5.07 -15.16 -12.39
N LEU A 409 5.40 -15.76 -11.25
CA LEU A 409 4.49 -16.58 -10.45
C LEU A 409 4.61 -16.21 -8.97
N THR A 410 3.52 -16.33 -8.22
CA THR A 410 3.57 -16.44 -6.77
C THR A 410 3.89 -17.88 -6.36
N VAL A 411 4.63 -18.05 -5.26
CA VAL A 411 4.80 -19.33 -4.55
C VAL A 411 4.33 -19.12 -3.13
N GLU A 412 3.10 -19.52 -2.84
CA GLU A 412 2.37 -19.11 -1.63
C GLU A 412 1.81 -20.28 -0.82
N PRO A 413 2.56 -21.36 -0.53
CA PRO A 413 2.01 -22.45 0.27
C PRO A 413 1.57 -21.95 1.66
N GLY A 414 0.52 -22.59 2.19
CA GLY A 414 0.04 -22.28 3.53
C GLY A 414 -0.63 -23.45 4.23
N ILE A 415 -0.60 -23.44 5.56
CA ILE A 415 -1.30 -24.40 6.43
C ILE A 415 -2.27 -23.61 7.30
N TYR A 416 -3.55 -23.98 7.25
CA TYR A 416 -4.61 -23.32 8.01
C TYR A 416 -5.44 -24.34 8.79
N PHE A 417 -5.94 -23.91 9.94
CA PHE A 417 -6.84 -24.70 10.78
C PHE A 417 -8.28 -24.19 10.64
N ILE A 418 -8.88 -24.45 9.47
CA ILE A 418 -10.21 -23.97 9.10
C ILE A 418 -11.29 -24.92 9.63
N ASN A 419 -12.09 -24.44 10.58
CA ASN A 419 -13.03 -25.30 11.33
C ASN A 419 -13.93 -26.16 10.44
N HIS A 420 -14.58 -25.58 9.42
CA HIS A 420 -15.50 -26.32 8.57
C HIS A 420 -14.82 -27.46 7.79
N LEU A 421 -13.60 -27.23 7.27
CA LEU A 421 -12.84 -28.25 6.54
C LEU A 421 -12.35 -29.36 7.48
N LEU A 422 -11.88 -28.98 8.67
CA LEU A 422 -11.48 -29.93 9.70
C LEU A 422 -12.66 -30.79 10.16
N ASP A 423 -13.83 -30.19 10.37
CA ASP A 423 -15.04 -30.90 10.79
C ASP A 423 -15.52 -31.88 9.71
N GLN A 424 -15.45 -31.49 8.44
CA GLN A 424 -15.73 -32.39 7.31
C GLN A 424 -14.75 -33.58 7.28
N ALA A 425 -13.45 -33.32 7.44
CA ALA A 425 -12.44 -34.37 7.42
C ALA A 425 -12.55 -35.32 8.63
N LEU A 426 -12.95 -34.81 9.80
CA LEU A 426 -13.22 -35.62 11.00
C LEU A 426 -14.50 -36.47 10.85
N ALA A 427 -15.48 -36.02 10.05
CA ALA A 427 -16.69 -36.76 9.78
C ALA A 427 -16.52 -37.84 8.69
N GLU A 428 -15.51 -37.71 7.83
CA GLU A 428 -15.22 -38.64 6.73
C GLU A 428 -14.28 -39.77 7.19
N PRO A 429 -14.73 -41.04 7.28
CA PRO A 429 -13.90 -42.14 7.79
C PRO A 429 -12.59 -42.38 7.02
N THR A 430 -12.57 -42.06 5.72
CA THR A 430 -11.36 -42.20 4.89
C THR A 430 -10.29 -41.15 5.18
N GLN A 431 -10.64 -40.04 5.85
CA GLN A 431 -9.72 -38.97 6.25
C GLN A 431 -9.48 -38.96 7.77
N SER A 432 -10.53 -39.12 8.56
CA SER A 432 -10.49 -39.03 10.03
C SER A 432 -9.56 -40.06 10.68
N CYS A 433 -9.35 -41.20 10.04
CA CYS A 433 -8.41 -42.23 10.50
C CYS A 433 -6.95 -41.73 10.57
N PHE A 434 -6.59 -40.69 9.81
CA PHE A 434 -5.26 -40.08 9.83
C PHE A 434 -5.14 -38.93 10.84
N ILE A 435 -6.24 -38.45 11.42
CA ILE A 435 -6.26 -37.24 12.25
C ILE A 435 -6.19 -37.60 13.74
N THR A 436 -5.14 -37.13 14.41
CA THR A 436 -5.01 -37.26 15.87
C THR A 436 -5.80 -36.15 16.55
N ASN A 437 -7.11 -36.37 16.75
CA ASN A 437 -8.05 -35.31 17.19
C ASN A 437 -7.63 -34.61 18.51
N GLN A 438 -7.00 -35.34 19.44
CA GLN A 438 -6.50 -34.77 20.69
C GLN A 438 -5.40 -33.72 20.48
N VAL A 439 -4.53 -33.93 19.49
CA VAL A 439 -3.48 -32.97 19.12
C VAL A 439 -4.08 -31.83 18.30
N LEU A 440 -4.94 -32.15 17.33
CA LEU A 440 -5.61 -31.15 16.49
C LEU A 440 -6.40 -30.13 17.32
N ALA A 441 -7.04 -30.55 18.42
CA ALA A 441 -7.80 -29.66 19.29
C ALA A 441 -6.96 -28.47 19.83
N ARG A 442 -5.64 -28.65 20.01
CA ARG A 442 -4.72 -27.57 20.44
C ARG A 442 -4.52 -26.50 19.37
N PHE A 443 -4.69 -26.85 18.09
CA PHE A 443 -4.52 -25.94 16.95
C PHE A 443 -5.84 -25.32 16.46
N ARG A 444 -6.98 -25.66 17.07
CA ARG A 444 -8.25 -24.98 16.79
C ARG A 444 -8.13 -23.52 17.22
N GLY A 445 -8.42 -22.60 16.30
CA GLY A 445 -8.27 -21.17 16.53
C GLY A 445 -6.84 -20.64 16.40
N PHE A 446 -5.86 -21.50 16.09
CA PHE A 446 -4.49 -21.08 15.74
C PHE A 446 -4.49 -20.05 14.59
N GLY A 447 -5.41 -20.22 13.64
CA GLY A 447 -5.45 -19.46 12.40
C GLY A 447 -4.70 -20.22 11.30
N GLY A 448 -3.68 -19.60 10.72
CA GLY A 448 -2.83 -20.24 9.72
C GLY A 448 -1.55 -19.48 9.44
N VAL A 449 -0.69 -20.10 8.63
CA VAL A 449 0.55 -19.54 8.12
C VAL A 449 0.52 -19.63 6.60
N ARG A 450 0.85 -18.54 5.92
CA ARG A 450 1.19 -18.49 4.49
C ARG A 450 2.53 -17.78 4.33
N ILE A 451 3.37 -18.31 3.44
CA ILE A 451 4.63 -17.67 3.05
C ILE A 451 4.59 -17.55 1.54
N GLU A 452 4.55 -16.31 1.05
CA GLU A 452 4.39 -16.02 -0.37
C GLU A 452 5.51 -15.15 -0.89
N ASP A 453 6.14 -15.66 -1.94
CA ASP A 453 7.22 -15.01 -2.66
C ASP A 453 6.87 -14.92 -4.16
N ASP A 454 7.17 -13.76 -4.75
CA ASP A 454 7.14 -13.53 -6.19
C ASP A 454 8.43 -14.02 -6.83
N ILE A 455 8.30 -14.80 -7.91
CA ILE A 455 9.43 -15.34 -8.66
C ILE A 455 9.32 -15.06 -10.15
N ALA A 456 10.46 -14.85 -10.82
CA ALA A 456 10.56 -14.88 -12.27
C ALA A 456 11.27 -16.17 -12.72
N VAL A 457 10.67 -16.93 -13.62
CA VAL A 457 11.27 -18.17 -14.10
C VAL A 457 12.42 -17.85 -15.06
N THR A 458 13.60 -18.41 -14.81
CA THR A 458 14.77 -18.30 -15.68
C THR A 458 14.98 -19.56 -16.51
N ALA A 459 15.93 -19.55 -17.45
CA ALA A 459 16.23 -20.71 -18.29
C ALA A 459 16.50 -22.01 -17.50
N ASN A 460 17.03 -21.91 -16.28
CA ASN A 460 17.47 -23.07 -15.49
C ASN A 460 16.88 -23.13 -14.08
N GLY A 461 15.94 -22.26 -13.74
CA GLY A 461 15.39 -22.18 -12.39
C GLY A 461 14.51 -20.95 -12.20
N ILE A 462 14.76 -20.22 -11.12
CA ILE A 462 14.03 -19.00 -10.76
C ILE A 462 14.97 -17.86 -10.39
N GLU A 463 14.48 -16.65 -10.52
CA GLU A 463 14.94 -15.46 -9.81
C GLU A 463 13.89 -15.15 -8.74
N LEU A 464 14.31 -15.02 -7.49
CA LEU A 464 13.44 -14.58 -6.39
C LEU A 464 13.40 -13.05 -6.38
N LEU A 465 12.20 -12.48 -6.54
CA LEU A 465 12.00 -11.03 -6.57
C LEU A 465 11.79 -10.47 -5.15
N THR A 466 11.10 -11.23 -4.30
CA THR A 466 10.77 -10.87 -2.92
C THR A 466 12.00 -10.95 -2.00
N CYS A 467 12.13 -10.00 -1.07
CA CYS A 467 13.24 -9.96 -0.13
C CYS A 467 12.79 -9.53 1.27
N VAL A 468 12.29 -10.50 2.06
CA VAL A 468 11.85 -10.33 3.45
C VAL A 468 12.49 -11.39 4.36
N PRO A 469 12.56 -11.18 5.69
CA PRO A 469 12.93 -12.22 6.65
C PRO A 469 12.05 -13.48 6.51
N ARG A 470 12.64 -14.68 6.49
CA ARG A 470 11.89 -15.93 6.28
C ARG A 470 12.23 -17.05 7.26
N THR A 471 13.43 -17.10 7.82
CA THR A 471 13.69 -18.05 8.92
C THR A 471 13.09 -17.52 10.21
N VAL A 472 12.82 -18.41 11.17
CA VAL A 472 12.37 -18.01 12.50
C VAL A 472 13.38 -17.07 13.15
N GLU A 473 14.67 -17.40 13.03
CA GLU A 473 15.76 -16.60 13.56
C GLU A 473 15.81 -15.20 12.91
N GLU A 474 15.68 -15.11 11.59
CA GLU A 474 15.64 -13.83 10.88
C GLU A 474 14.44 -12.98 11.30
N ILE A 475 13.23 -13.56 11.39
CA ILE A 475 12.03 -12.82 11.78
C ILE A 475 12.16 -12.32 13.22
N GLU A 476 12.50 -13.20 14.17
CA GLU A 476 12.64 -12.79 15.57
C GLU A 476 13.74 -11.74 15.76
N ALA A 477 14.86 -11.86 15.04
CA ALA A 477 15.93 -10.86 15.08
C ALA A 477 15.46 -9.53 14.49
N PHE A 478 14.75 -9.56 13.36
CA PHE A 478 14.28 -8.36 12.67
C PHE A 478 13.20 -7.62 13.48
N MET A 479 12.29 -8.35 14.12
CA MET A 479 11.26 -7.76 14.99
C MET A 479 11.83 -7.22 16.30
N ALA A 480 12.93 -7.79 16.80
CA ALA A 480 13.61 -7.32 18.00
C ALA A 480 14.53 -6.11 17.73
N ASP A 481 14.94 -5.89 16.48
CA ASP A 481 15.81 -4.78 16.11
C ASP A 481 15.05 -3.44 16.18
N SER A 482 15.44 -2.62 17.15
CA SER A 482 14.87 -1.29 17.39
C SER A 482 15.53 -0.19 16.55
N ALA A 483 16.45 -0.52 15.64
CA ALA A 483 17.13 0.45 14.80
C ALA A 483 16.21 1.04 13.71
N LYS A 484 15.80 2.30 13.95
CA LYS A 484 15.13 3.23 13.01
C LYS A 484 13.78 2.75 12.44
N PRO A 485 12.72 2.70 13.26
CA PRO A 485 11.37 2.65 12.72
C PRO A 485 11.19 3.87 11.81
N PHE A 486 10.70 3.66 10.59
CA PHE A 486 10.16 4.77 9.82
C PHE A 486 8.99 5.36 10.61
N TYR A 487 9.23 6.47 11.30
CA TYR A 487 8.20 7.21 12.02
C TYR A 487 7.63 8.27 11.07
N PRO A 488 6.35 8.20 10.70
CA PRO A 488 5.73 9.21 9.84
C PRO A 488 5.91 10.65 10.38
N MET A 489 6.05 10.80 11.70
CA MET A 489 6.23 12.07 12.41
C MET A 489 7.67 12.63 12.42
N GLU A 490 8.71 11.88 12.05
CA GLU A 490 10.07 12.44 11.98
C GLU A 490 10.19 13.58 10.97
N SER A 491 9.37 13.54 9.91
CA SER A 491 9.26 14.62 8.93
C SER A 491 8.76 15.94 9.55
N PHE A 492 7.91 15.88 10.58
CA PHE A 492 7.39 17.06 11.26
C PHE A 492 8.46 17.69 12.17
N PHE A 493 9.24 16.88 12.90
CA PHE A 493 10.31 17.41 13.76
C PHE A 493 11.50 17.95 12.95
N HIS A 494 11.89 17.27 11.87
CA HIS A 494 12.91 17.80 10.95
C HIS A 494 12.48 19.12 10.30
N TRP A 495 11.21 19.24 9.89
CA TRP A 495 10.68 20.46 9.28
C TRP A 495 10.46 21.58 10.31
N ALA A 496 9.92 21.28 11.50
CA ALA A 496 9.59 22.28 12.51
C ALA A 496 10.82 22.82 13.25
N PHE A 497 11.90 22.02 13.39
CA PHE A 497 13.07 22.40 14.19
C PHE A 497 14.38 22.51 13.39
N GLY A 498 14.38 22.23 12.09
CA GLY A 498 15.51 22.53 11.19
C GLY A 498 16.84 21.85 11.55
N VAL A 499 16.81 20.71 12.24
CA VAL A 499 18.03 19.97 12.61
C VAL A 499 18.42 19.03 11.48
N THR A 500 19.58 19.26 10.86
CA THR A 500 20.06 18.54 9.67
C THR A 500 21.17 17.52 9.95
N GLU A 501 21.52 17.24 11.21
CA GLU A 501 22.63 16.32 11.53
C GLU A 501 22.19 15.06 12.29
N PRO A 502 22.68 13.85 11.94
CA PRO A 502 22.24 12.58 12.52
C PRO A 502 22.80 12.28 13.92
N ASP A 503 23.79 13.02 14.39
CA ASP A 503 24.59 12.67 15.57
C ASP A 503 24.03 13.22 16.91
N CYS A 504 22.85 13.83 16.91
CA CYS A 504 22.22 14.36 18.12
C CYS A 504 21.39 13.33 18.91
N TYR A 505 21.25 12.09 18.43
CA TYR A 505 20.51 11.04 19.12
C TYR A 505 21.44 10.19 19.99
N GLY A 506 21.77 10.69 21.19
CA GLY A 506 22.20 9.82 22.28
C GLY A 506 21.04 8.95 22.75
N ALA A 507 21.29 7.65 22.95
CA ALA A 507 20.31 6.63 23.34
C ALA A 507 19.33 7.13 24.43
N ILE A 508 18.04 7.09 24.13
CA ILE A 508 16.98 7.36 25.09
C ILE A 508 16.62 6.03 25.76
N ASP A 509 17.17 5.79 26.94
CA ASP A 509 16.68 4.76 27.86
C ASP A 509 15.53 5.36 28.68
N VAL A 510 14.31 4.89 28.44
CA VAL A 510 13.10 5.41 29.09
C VAL A 510 12.87 4.64 30.38
N ASP A 511 13.44 5.14 31.47
CA ASP A 511 13.11 4.73 32.83
C ASP A 511 11.65 5.14 33.15
N PRO A 512 10.72 4.22 33.48
CA PRO A 512 9.31 4.53 33.68
C PRO A 512 9.12 5.22 35.04
N GLY A 513 9.42 6.52 35.06
CA GLY A 513 9.29 7.38 36.24
C GLY A 513 9.89 8.78 36.10
N LYS A 514 10.47 9.14 34.94
CA LYS A 514 11.10 10.46 34.71
C LYS A 514 10.49 11.18 33.51
N SER A 515 9.82 12.29 33.76
CA SER A 515 9.40 13.24 32.73
C SER A 515 10.60 14.12 32.35
N ILE A 516 11.12 13.99 31.13
CA ILE A 516 12.14 14.89 30.58
C ILE A 516 11.42 15.98 29.77
N LEU A 517 11.59 17.24 30.19
CA LEU A 517 11.17 18.41 29.42
C LEU A 517 12.28 18.76 28.42
N PHE A 518 12.00 18.71 27.12
CA PHE A 518 12.93 19.19 26.09
C PHE A 518 12.87 20.71 26.01
N VAL A 519 14.01 21.38 26.25
CA VAL A 519 14.26 22.75 25.79
C VAL A 519 15.37 22.66 24.74
N PRO A 520 15.13 23.03 23.48
CA PRO A 520 16.15 22.92 22.45
C PRO A 520 17.33 23.83 22.78
N LYS A 521 18.53 23.26 22.81
CA LYS A 521 19.79 24.00 22.93
C LYS A 521 20.03 24.70 21.60
N LEU A 522 19.85 26.02 21.54
CA LEU A 522 20.18 26.81 20.35
C LEU A 522 21.68 26.65 20.02
N PRO A 523 22.06 26.50 18.74
CA PRO A 523 23.46 26.44 18.34
C PRO A 523 24.22 27.71 18.77
N GLU A 524 25.46 27.55 19.24
CA GLU A 524 26.34 28.67 19.65
C GLU A 524 26.52 29.74 18.56
N SER A 525 26.29 29.40 17.29
CA SER A 525 26.32 30.33 16.16
C SER A 525 25.18 31.36 16.12
N TYR A 526 24.17 31.24 17.00
CA TYR A 526 23.09 32.24 17.16
C TYR A 526 23.26 33.16 18.38
N ALA A 527 24.26 32.92 19.25
CA ALA A 527 24.47 33.72 20.47
C ALA A 527 25.13 35.09 20.22
N THR A 528 25.62 35.38 19.01
CA THR A 528 26.37 36.62 18.70
C THR A 528 25.55 37.70 17.96
N ARG A 529 24.22 37.60 17.89
CA ARG A 529 23.33 38.64 17.32
C ARG A 529 22.11 38.95 18.17
N MET A 530 22.28 39.02 19.48
CA MET A 530 21.34 39.71 20.37
C MET A 530 22.16 40.71 21.18
N GLY A 531 22.17 41.96 20.72
CA GLY A 531 22.61 43.08 21.55
C GLY A 531 21.69 43.21 22.76
N GLU A 532 22.27 43.65 23.86
CA GLU A 532 21.63 43.87 25.17
C GLU A 532 20.23 44.49 25.05
N PHE A 533 19.21 43.79 25.53
CA PHE A 533 17.88 44.37 25.75
C PHE A 533 17.86 45.05 27.13
N GLN A 534 17.83 46.39 27.14
CA GLN A 534 17.56 47.19 28.33
C GLN A 534 16.11 47.68 28.29
N VAL A 535 15.33 47.35 29.32
CA VAL A 535 14.04 47.99 29.61
C VAL A 535 14.05 48.45 31.07
N ASN A 536 13.86 49.75 31.30
CA ASN A 536 13.75 50.41 32.62
C ASN A 536 14.79 49.97 33.69
N ASN A 537 16.08 50.22 33.41
CA ASN A 537 17.19 50.10 34.37
C ASN A 537 17.36 48.74 35.10
N THR A 538 16.82 47.66 34.57
CA THR A 538 17.02 46.31 35.13
C THR A 538 17.64 45.39 34.08
N VAL A 539 18.77 44.76 34.42
CA VAL A 539 19.45 43.76 33.58
C VAL A 539 18.78 42.40 33.85
N LEU A 540 18.21 41.77 32.81
CA LEU A 540 17.68 40.41 32.89
C LEU A 540 18.72 39.44 32.35
N HIS A 541 19.20 38.53 33.22
CA HIS A 541 20.03 37.40 32.81
C HIS A 541 19.16 36.21 32.42
N PRO A 542 19.56 35.40 31.43
CA PRO A 542 18.90 34.13 31.15
C PRO A 542 19.04 33.20 32.36
N ILE A 543 17.90 32.77 32.92
CA ILE A 543 17.87 31.81 34.02
C ILE A 543 17.94 30.41 33.40
N VAL A 544 19.07 29.72 33.59
CA VAL A 544 19.16 28.28 33.38
C VAL A 544 18.64 27.61 34.66
N VAL A 545 17.48 26.95 34.59
CA VAL A 545 16.96 26.17 35.72
C VAL A 545 17.26 24.69 35.47
N GLU A 546 18.35 24.20 36.07
CA GLU A 546 18.56 22.76 36.29
C GLU A 546 18.08 22.42 37.70
N ARG A 547 16.78 22.14 37.89
CA ARG A 547 16.27 21.57 39.15
C ARG A 547 15.09 20.62 38.95
N ASN A 548 15.10 19.53 39.73
CA ASN A 548 13.98 18.62 39.89
C ASN A 548 12.92 19.26 40.79
N PHE A 549 11.68 19.36 40.30
CA PHE A 549 10.56 19.88 41.08
C PHE A 549 9.75 18.72 41.66
N CYS A 550 9.99 18.40 42.93
CA CYS A 550 9.36 17.25 43.59
C CYS A 550 8.28 17.66 44.62
N SER A 551 8.07 18.94 44.92
CA SER A 551 7.07 19.39 45.90
C SER A 551 5.95 20.28 45.32
N LEU A 552 4.81 20.35 46.03
CA LEU A 552 3.64 21.16 45.63
C LEU A 552 3.95 22.68 45.67
N LYS A 553 4.87 23.10 46.55
CA LYS A 553 5.30 24.49 46.69
C LYS A 553 6.10 24.96 45.47
N GLU A 554 6.97 24.09 44.97
CA GLU A 554 7.80 24.35 43.78
C GLU A 554 6.98 24.37 42.47
N ARG A 555 5.90 23.59 42.40
CA ARG A 555 4.95 23.67 41.28
C ARG A 555 4.18 24.98 41.24
N ASN A 556 3.86 25.56 42.39
CA ASN A 556 3.23 26.87 42.47
C ASN A 556 4.20 28.00 42.09
N GLU A 557 5.50 27.88 42.40
CA GLU A 557 6.52 28.82 41.94
C GLU A 557 6.68 28.80 40.40
N LEU A 558 6.50 27.64 39.75
CA LEU A 558 6.47 27.54 38.29
C LEU A 558 5.24 28.25 37.70
N TRP A 559 4.07 28.12 38.33
CA TRP A 559 2.86 28.85 37.94
C TRP A 559 3.02 30.36 38.10
N ASP A 560 3.64 30.84 39.19
CA ASP A 560 3.92 32.27 39.39
C ASP A 560 4.88 32.83 38.30
N ILE A 561 5.85 32.04 37.85
CA ILE A 561 6.77 32.42 36.75
C ILE A 561 6.02 32.50 35.41
N ILE A 562 5.15 31.52 35.12
CA ILE A 562 4.36 31.49 33.89
C ILE A 562 3.34 32.64 33.86
N ASP A 563 2.65 32.89 34.98
CA ASP A 563 1.69 33.98 35.11
C ASP A 563 2.37 35.34 35.01
N THR A 564 3.56 35.51 35.60
CA THR A 564 4.36 36.74 35.46
C THR A 564 4.78 36.96 34.00
N PHE A 565 5.17 35.90 33.28
CA PHE A 565 5.57 35.99 31.87
C PHE A 565 4.38 36.40 30.97
N CYS A 566 3.20 35.83 31.24
CA CYS A 566 1.95 36.16 30.54
C CYS A 566 1.47 37.59 30.84
N LEU A 567 1.54 38.05 32.10
CA LEU A 567 1.13 39.40 32.50
C LEU A 567 2.04 40.49 31.93
N THR A 568 3.36 40.28 31.97
CA THR A 568 4.34 41.25 31.43
C THR A 568 4.18 41.42 29.91
N TRP A 569 3.74 40.38 29.20
CA TRP A 569 3.50 40.45 27.76
C TRP A 569 2.21 41.20 27.38
N VAL A 570 1.14 41.05 28.18
CA VAL A 570 -0.14 41.77 28.00
C VAL A 570 0.03 43.29 28.25
N GLU A 571 0.88 43.68 29.21
CA GLU A 571 1.19 45.11 29.44
C GLU A 571 2.07 45.71 28.32
N SER A 572 2.97 44.91 27.72
CA SER A 572 3.83 45.37 26.63
C SER A 572 3.07 45.62 25.31
N THR A 573 2.04 44.80 25.03
CA THR A 573 1.23 44.88 23.81
C THR A 573 0.19 46.01 23.85
N THR A 574 -0.26 46.42 25.04
CA THR A 574 -1.15 47.57 25.23
C THR A 574 -0.41 48.92 25.15
N ALA A 575 0.89 48.97 25.46
CA ALA A 575 1.72 50.17 25.32
C ALA A 575 2.13 50.47 23.87
N THR A 576 2.19 49.49 22.98
CA THR A 576 2.64 49.65 21.58
C THR A 576 1.56 50.11 20.59
N HIS A 577 0.30 50.23 21.01
CA HIS A 577 -0.80 50.76 20.18
C HIS A 577 -1.36 52.08 20.72
N GLN A 578 -0.52 53.12 20.77
CA GLN A 578 -0.98 54.51 20.87
C GLN A 578 -0.43 55.34 19.71
N THR A 579 -0.94 55.13 18.49
CA THR A 579 -0.89 56.13 17.41
C THR A 579 -1.96 55.85 16.34
N SER A 580 -3.19 56.31 16.56
CA SER A 580 -4.07 56.83 15.48
C SER A 580 -5.28 57.56 16.09
N PRO A 581 -5.66 58.76 15.60
CA PRO A 581 -6.79 59.51 16.15
C PRO A 581 -8.11 59.12 15.49
N ALA A 582 -9.20 59.35 16.23
CA ALA A 582 -10.62 59.20 15.86
C ALA A 582 -11.23 57.81 16.09
N LEU A 583 -11.67 57.57 17.33
CA LEU A 583 -12.97 56.97 17.63
C LEU A 583 -13.34 57.24 19.09
N ASP A 584 -14.63 57.47 19.29
CA ASP A 584 -15.29 58.14 20.41
C ASP A 584 -15.03 57.50 21.79
N GLN A 585 -14.63 58.32 22.77
CA GLN A 585 -14.40 57.93 24.15
C GLN A 585 -15.72 57.93 24.93
N THR A 586 -16.44 56.81 25.03
CA THR A 586 -17.44 56.64 26.11
C THR A 586 -17.87 55.21 26.45
N THR A 587 -17.22 54.15 25.94
CA THR A 587 -17.69 52.76 26.21
C THR A 587 -16.62 51.75 26.67
N THR A 588 -15.43 52.21 27.07
CA THR A 588 -14.32 51.32 27.51
C THR A 588 -13.90 51.50 28.97
N SER A 589 -14.69 52.20 29.79
CA SER A 589 -14.36 52.44 31.21
C SER A 589 -15.23 51.69 32.23
N SER A 590 -16.20 50.85 31.84
CA SER A 590 -17.15 50.23 32.79
C SER A 590 -17.05 48.71 32.98
N LEU A 591 -16.15 48.01 32.28
CA LEU A 591 -16.05 46.54 32.35
C LEU A 591 -14.75 46.00 32.99
N LEU A 592 -13.78 46.84 33.35
CA LEU A 592 -12.49 46.40 33.91
C LEU A 592 -12.37 46.48 35.44
N THR A 593 -13.44 46.82 36.17
CA THR A 593 -13.41 46.97 37.65
C THR A 593 -14.37 46.06 38.42
N ARG A 594 -14.83 44.95 37.83
CA ARG A 594 -15.56 43.90 38.56
C ARG A 594 -15.04 42.51 38.22
N GLY A 595 -13.93 42.13 38.83
CA GLY A 595 -13.40 40.76 38.72
C GLY A 595 -12.31 40.40 39.73
N LEU A 596 -11.85 41.34 40.55
CA LEU A 596 -10.85 41.08 41.59
C LEU A 596 -11.42 41.50 42.95
N SER A 597 -12.13 40.57 43.60
CA SER A 597 -12.29 40.60 45.05
C SER A 597 -11.90 39.24 45.61
N SER A 598 -10.79 39.24 46.33
CA SER A 598 -10.26 38.17 47.16
C SER A 598 -11.30 37.56 48.10
N SER A 599 -11.54 36.25 48.00
CA SER A 599 -12.19 35.44 49.04
C SER A 599 -11.80 33.96 48.85
N PRO A 600 -11.45 33.20 49.91
CA PRO A 600 -11.03 31.81 49.79
C PRO A 600 -12.25 30.92 49.54
N LEU A 601 -12.28 30.22 48.40
CA LEU A 601 -13.35 29.29 48.08
C LEU A 601 -13.08 27.88 48.63
N LYS A 602 -14.12 27.32 49.22
CA LYS A 602 -14.21 26.06 49.99
C LYS A 602 -13.97 24.82 49.11
N PRO A 603 -13.60 23.66 49.71
CA PRO A 603 -13.38 22.42 48.96
C PRO A 603 -14.73 21.81 48.51
N GLY A 604 -14.85 21.46 47.22
CA GLY A 604 -15.93 20.57 46.75
C GLY A 604 -16.71 20.93 45.48
N VAL A 605 -16.16 21.64 44.49
CA VAL A 605 -16.84 21.86 43.19
C VAL A 605 -16.16 21.03 42.09
N LYS A 606 -16.93 20.13 41.45
CA LYS A 606 -16.51 19.32 40.31
C LYS A 606 -16.58 20.15 39.03
N TRP A 607 -15.51 20.11 38.22
CA TRP A 607 -15.45 20.70 36.89
C TRP A 607 -15.99 19.72 35.84
N THR A 608 -17.29 19.72 35.64
CA THR A 608 -17.92 19.19 34.41
C THR A 608 -19.06 20.15 34.07
N ASP A 609 -18.74 21.19 33.30
CA ASP A 609 -19.65 21.92 32.39
C ASP A 609 -19.04 23.28 32.02
N MET A 610 -18.19 23.28 31.00
CA MET A 610 -17.96 24.47 30.18
C MET A 610 -17.91 24.01 28.72
N THR A 611 -18.96 24.35 27.98
CA THR A 611 -19.17 23.99 26.59
C THR A 611 -18.34 24.89 25.66
N TRP A 612 -17.60 24.25 24.75
CA TRP A 612 -16.75 24.86 23.70
C TRP A 612 -17.56 25.53 22.58
N ARG A 613 -18.33 26.58 22.89
CA ARG A 613 -19.03 27.39 21.87
C ARG A 613 -19.11 28.87 22.26
N SER A 614 -18.02 29.62 22.07
CA SER A 614 -18.10 31.09 21.97
C SER A 614 -16.85 31.81 21.41
N TRP A 615 -15.85 31.11 20.87
CA TRP A 615 -14.60 31.74 20.40
C TRP A 615 -14.51 32.00 18.89
N PHE A 616 -15.53 31.67 18.10
CA PHE A 616 -15.48 31.83 16.64
C PHE A 616 -16.63 32.67 16.11
N THR A 617 -16.51 34.00 16.17
CA THR A 617 -17.18 34.92 15.24
C THR A 617 -16.56 36.31 15.32
N TRP A 618 -15.45 36.57 14.62
CA TRP A 618 -15.21 37.79 13.83
C TRP A 618 -13.78 37.84 13.28
N ALA A 619 -13.62 37.78 11.95
CA ALA A 619 -12.51 38.45 11.24
C ALA A 619 -12.83 38.51 9.73
N PRO A 620 -12.74 39.68 9.07
CA PRO A 620 -12.90 39.81 7.63
C PRO A 620 -11.66 39.32 6.88
N SER A 621 -11.91 38.82 5.67
CA SER A 621 -10.97 38.28 4.71
C SER A 621 -10.00 39.35 4.16
N SER A 622 -8.82 39.48 4.76
CA SER A 622 -7.54 39.87 4.11
C SER A 622 -6.46 40.22 5.14
N CYS A 623 -5.62 39.28 5.57
CA CYS A 623 -4.32 39.56 6.21
C CYS A 623 -3.42 38.30 6.23
N PRO A 624 -2.08 38.41 6.12
CA PRO A 624 -1.17 37.28 6.26
C PRO A 624 -1.15 36.79 7.71
N VAL A 625 -1.02 35.48 7.89
CA VAL A 625 -1.05 34.74 9.15
C VAL A 625 -0.41 35.50 10.32
N ASP A 626 -1.22 35.85 11.30
CA ASP A 626 -0.80 36.45 12.56
C ASP A 626 -0.14 35.37 13.44
N TRP A 627 1.19 35.44 13.56
CA TRP A 627 2.00 34.49 14.34
C TRP A 627 1.56 34.39 15.80
N GLY A 628 0.87 35.40 16.34
CA GLY A 628 0.29 35.36 17.68
C GLY A 628 -0.84 34.34 17.82
N HIS A 629 -1.65 34.16 16.78
CA HIS A 629 -2.74 33.17 16.77
C HIS A 629 -2.21 31.74 16.73
N LEU A 630 -1.15 31.49 15.96
CA LEU A 630 -0.54 30.16 15.87
C LEU A 630 0.11 29.76 17.20
N LEU A 631 0.79 30.70 17.86
CA LEU A 631 1.46 30.46 19.13
C LEU A 631 0.46 30.28 20.27
N ALA A 632 -0.67 31.01 20.28
CA ALA A 632 -1.74 30.82 21.25
C ALA A 632 -2.40 29.43 21.13
N VAL A 633 -2.61 28.95 19.91
CA VAL A 633 -3.10 27.58 19.67
C VAL A 633 -2.07 26.55 20.15
N MET A 634 -0.78 26.76 19.89
CA MET A 634 0.28 25.87 20.37
C MET A 634 0.38 25.83 21.90
N CYS A 635 0.30 26.98 22.58
CA CYS A 635 0.30 27.04 24.04
C CYS A 635 -0.92 26.34 24.65
N THR A 636 -2.09 26.47 24.03
CA THR A 636 -3.33 25.83 24.49
C THR A 636 -3.31 24.32 24.28
N MET A 637 -2.73 23.85 23.16
CA MET A 637 -2.50 22.43 22.91
C MET A 637 -1.48 21.85 23.90
N LEU A 638 -0.39 22.58 24.17
CA LEU A 638 0.62 22.16 25.14
C LEU A 638 0.03 22.06 26.55
N GLU A 639 -0.80 23.03 26.95
CA GLU A 639 -1.50 23.01 28.23
C GLU A 639 -2.48 21.83 28.33
N ALA A 640 -3.24 21.54 27.27
CA ALA A 640 -4.15 20.40 27.21
C ALA A 640 -3.40 19.06 27.32
N THR A 641 -2.26 18.92 26.63
CA THR A 641 -1.40 17.74 26.70
C THR A 641 -0.78 17.57 28.09
N LEU A 642 -0.29 18.65 28.71
CA LEU A 642 0.26 18.61 30.07
C LEU A 642 -0.82 18.28 31.12
N ARG A 643 -2.05 18.78 30.95
CA ARG A 643 -3.19 18.40 31.79
C ARG A 643 -3.55 16.92 31.62
N GLN A 644 -3.53 16.40 30.40
CA GLN A 644 -3.86 15.00 30.13
C GLN A 644 -2.82 14.04 30.70
N ILE A 645 -1.52 14.36 30.57
CA ILE A 645 -0.40 13.60 31.16
C ILE A 645 -0.51 13.55 32.70
N MET A 646 -0.87 14.67 33.34
CA MET A 646 -1.00 14.71 34.81
C MET A 646 -2.27 14.03 35.36
N TYR A 647 -3.30 13.83 34.54
CA TYR A 647 -4.52 13.12 34.95
C TYR A 647 -4.42 11.59 34.79
N THR A 648 -3.48 11.10 33.99
CA THR A 648 -3.32 9.65 33.73
C THR A 648 -2.28 8.95 34.60
N GLY A 649 -1.58 9.68 35.49
CA GLY A 649 -0.61 9.11 36.43
C GLY A 649 0.80 9.02 35.85
#